data_AF-A0A9W8K1H6-F1
#
_entry.id   AF-A0A9W8K1H6-F1
#
_cell.length_a   1.000
_cell.length_b   1.000
_cell.length_c   1.000
_cell.angle_alpha   90.00
_cell.angle_beta   90.00
_cell.angle_gamma   90.00
#
_symmetry.space_group_name_H-M   'P 1'
#
loop_
_entity.id
_entity.type
_entity.pdbx_description
1 polymer ?
#
loop_
_entity_poly.entity_id
_entity_poly.type
_entity_poly.pdbx_seq_one_letter_code
_entity_poly.pdbx_strand_id
1 'polypeptide(L)'
;MLPSSHFFQQYIRVPQALLFNPAYFWYLAALVIFADALFTGFIIQYVPYTEIDWKTYMVHIKLFLQGEYNYSKITGPTGGLVYPAGHVRIHQFMYDITDAGKNIRVAQYVYGGLYIATLTFSCAIYNAAGNVPNWVILLLPLSKRLHSIFVLRLFNDCWSVVAMQASVFAFQNGIYDVGTMLFSLALSVKMNVILYLPGLLVIMFKRKGLISTLSYMFTLGASQVLFAVPFLKEDPWAYLLTAFNFGRVFLYKWTVNWRFFSEETFLSKELAVTLLVLHVTTLIVFGLFKWCDPDGGLYHVLYRGFKRPEEPAGIAYVTSDFVATVLFTSNLIGILFARSLHYQFYSWYAQQVPFLAWRTRYPAFIKLALILGIEYAWNTFPSTTTSSGVLLACNVLLLAGVWSGYPSGRGLPNGEHSGSFQLCGILGPTASSSSIPDVQFFPRILMARKKVDKKKDTPGSSASIQAPSPQVVFPEVSQKEDLECRAILEDQILIIDGFLSPAECKEYAKFIDTLPLELTPPKKRGEAERVNHRFSVSSLDFAKKLHERILPHLPSFPYPTSVKRPAVVENPRKPHSCNSNIRVYKYAPSQYFGPHYDDSVRDPFTGAKSEWTLLIYLTGAEDGVEGGETLFYKEQRGKPRETITPALKRGTALLHRHGQECMLHEGSPVLKGTKYVLRSDLMFMR
;
A
#
# COMPACT_ATOMS: atom_id res chain seq x y z
N MET A 1 -14.45 46.27 -49.76
CA MET A 1 -13.81 44.94 -49.87
C MET A 1 -13.07 44.68 -48.57
N LEU A 2 -13.52 43.70 -47.78
CA LEU A 2 -13.12 43.49 -46.38
C LEU A 2 -11.71 42.87 -46.26
N PRO A 3 -10.79 43.47 -45.47
CA PRO A 3 -9.51 42.87 -45.10
C PRO A 3 -9.65 42.05 -43.80
N SER A 4 -10.63 41.14 -43.71
CA SER A 4 -10.96 40.42 -42.47
C SER A 4 -10.57 38.93 -42.44
N SER A 5 -10.15 38.33 -43.56
CA SER A 5 -9.85 36.88 -43.62
C SER A 5 -8.47 36.51 -43.08
N HIS A 6 -7.47 37.39 -43.19
CA HIS A 6 -6.09 37.09 -42.81
C HIS A 6 -5.88 37.11 -41.28
N PHE A 7 -6.55 38.02 -40.58
CA PHE A 7 -6.47 38.17 -39.13
C PHE A 7 -7.07 36.95 -38.42
N PHE A 8 -8.31 36.55 -38.75
CA PHE A 8 -8.97 35.39 -38.17
C PHE A 8 -8.26 34.06 -38.46
N GLN A 9 -7.66 33.89 -39.64
CA GLN A 9 -6.88 32.68 -39.95
C GLN A 9 -5.61 32.57 -39.08
N GLN A 10 -5.00 33.68 -38.68
CA GLN A 10 -3.79 33.67 -37.85
C GLN A 10 -4.09 33.23 -36.40
N TYR A 11 -5.24 33.61 -35.83
CA TYR A 11 -5.68 33.19 -34.48
C TYR A 11 -6.00 31.69 -34.38
N ILE A 12 -6.36 31.04 -35.49
CA ILE A 12 -6.62 29.59 -35.51
C ILE A 12 -5.32 28.80 -35.76
N ARG A 13 -4.39 29.35 -36.57
CA ARG A 13 -3.13 28.68 -36.92
C ARG A 13 -2.17 28.50 -35.74
N VAL A 14 -2.07 29.48 -34.84
CA VAL A 14 -1.13 29.40 -33.70
C VAL A 14 -1.51 28.31 -32.70
N PRO A 15 -2.75 28.22 -32.19
CA PRO A 15 -3.16 27.11 -31.33
C PRO A 15 -3.07 25.75 -32.03
N GLN A 16 -3.44 25.67 -33.31
CA GLN A 16 -3.31 24.43 -34.07
C GLN A 16 -1.83 23.98 -34.20
N ALA A 17 -0.92 24.90 -34.48
CA ALA A 17 0.51 24.60 -34.53
C ALA A 17 1.02 24.12 -33.16
N LEU A 18 0.65 24.82 -32.08
CA LEU A 18 1.04 24.45 -30.72
C LEU A 18 0.55 23.05 -30.31
N LEU A 19 -0.69 22.69 -30.69
CA LEU A 19 -1.33 21.44 -30.30
C LEU A 19 -0.93 20.23 -31.16
N PHE A 20 -0.47 20.43 -32.39
CA PHE A 20 -0.27 19.33 -33.35
C PHE A 20 1.09 19.29 -34.03
N ASN A 21 1.82 20.40 -34.14
CA ASN A 21 3.13 20.41 -34.81
C ASN A 21 4.25 20.09 -33.80
N PRO A 22 5.00 18.98 -33.97
CA PRO A 22 6.06 18.57 -33.04
C PRO A 22 7.14 19.62 -32.77
N ALA A 23 7.39 20.54 -33.72
CA ALA A 23 8.35 21.62 -33.55
C ALA A 23 8.02 22.54 -32.36
N TYR A 24 6.73 22.63 -31.98
CA TYR A 24 6.27 23.44 -30.87
C TYR A 24 6.05 22.66 -29.56
N PHE A 25 6.46 21.38 -29.51
CA PHE A 25 6.21 20.51 -28.37
C PHE A 25 6.70 21.12 -27.05
N TRP A 26 7.95 21.58 -27.01
CA TRP A 26 8.56 22.10 -25.77
C TRP A 26 7.96 23.43 -25.31
N TYR A 27 7.37 24.23 -26.20
CA TYR A 27 6.63 25.42 -25.79
C TYR A 27 5.36 25.03 -25.02
N LEU A 28 4.60 24.06 -25.54
CA LEU A 28 3.42 23.55 -24.83
C LEU A 28 3.83 22.86 -23.53
N ALA A 29 4.87 22.03 -23.56
CA ALA A 29 5.36 21.32 -22.38
C ALA A 29 5.80 22.30 -21.27
N ALA A 30 6.55 23.35 -21.62
CA ALA A 30 6.98 24.36 -20.65
C ALA A 30 5.78 25.07 -20.00
N LEU A 31 4.75 25.43 -20.78
CA LEU A 31 3.52 26.02 -20.25
C LEU A 31 2.79 25.06 -19.30
N VAL A 32 2.67 23.78 -19.68
CA VAL A 32 2.03 22.75 -18.86
C VAL A 32 2.79 22.55 -17.54
N ILE A 33 4.12 22.39 -17.61
CA ILE A 33 4.98 22.20 -16.44
C ILE A 33 4.90 23.41 -15.51
N PHE A 34 4.97 24.63 -16.05
CA PHE A 34 4.90 25.85 -15.26
C PHE A 34 3.53 26.02 -14.59
N ALA A 35 2.45 25.87 -15.36
CA ALA A 35 1.09 25.97 -14.83
C ALA A 35 0.83 24.95 -13.73
N ASP A 36 1.31 23.72 -13.91
CA ASP A 36 1.10 22.65 -12.94
C ASP A 36 2.02 22.76 -11.71
N ALA A 37 3.20 23.37 -11.85
CA ALA A 37 4.04 23.75 -10.72
C ALA A 37 3.33 24.80 -9.83
N LEU A 38 2.71 25.80 -10.43
CA LEU A 38 1.88 26.77 -9.70
C LEU A 38 0.67 26.07 -9.05
N PHE A 39 -0.03 25.21 -9.79
CA PHE A 39 -1.18 24.46 -9.29
C PHE A 39 -0.81 23.54 -8.12
N THR A 40 0.31 22.83 -8.23
CA THR A 40 0.85 22.00 -7.14
C THR A 40 1.19 22.86 -5.91
N GLY A 41 1.78 24.05 -6.13
CA GLY A 41 2.00 25.02 -5.05
C GLY A 41 0.72 25.47 -4.38
N PHE A 42 -0.33 25.74 -5.16
CA PHE A 42 -1.67 26.05 -4.64
C PHE A 42 -2.27 24.88 -3.84
N ILE A 43 -2.13 23.64 -4.31
CA ILE A 43 -2.58 22.46 -3.56
C ILE A 43 -1.86 22.37 -2.21
N ILE A 44 -0.52 22.50 -2.21
CA ILE A 44 0.27 22.49 -0.96
C ILE A 44 -0.20 23.59 -0.01
N GLN A 45 -0.58 24.75 -0.53
CA GLN A 45 -1.00 25.89 0.28
C GLN A 45 -2.41 25.75 0.88
N TYR A 46 -3.35 25.22 0.10
CA TYR A 46 -4.77 25.31 0.42
C TYR A 46 -5.44 23.96 0.73
N VAL A 47 -4.78 22.83 0.46
CA VAL A 47 -5.34 21.50 0.72
C VAL A 47 -4.60 20.84 1.89
N PRO A 48 -5.30 20.39 2.95
CA PRO A 48 -4.67 19.77 4.09
C PRO A 48 -3.90 18.49 3.75
N TYR A 49 -2.71 18.35 4.33
CA TYR A 49 -1.96 17.10 4.36
C TYR A 49 -2.78 15.98 5.00
N THR A 50 -2.65 14.75 4.48
CA THR A 50 -3.30 13.56 5.01
C THR A 50 -2.23 12.52 5.37
N GLU A 51 -2.05 12.28 6.67
CA GLU A 51 -1.12 11.27 7.17
C GLU A 51 -1.57 9.86 6.78
N ILE A 52 -0.67 9.11 6.15
CA ILE A 52 -0.84 7.68 5.88
C ILE A 52 0.41 6.92 6.33
N ASP A 53 1.57 7.20 5.74
CA ASP A 53 2.80 6.45 6.01
C ASP A 53 4.01 7.31 6.40
N TRP A 54 3.94 8.64 6.26
CA TRP A 54 5.09 9.53 6.51
C TRP A 54 5.65 9.37 7.92
N LYS A 55 4.79 9.35 8.94
CA LYS A 55 5.20 9.12 10.33
C LYS A 55 5.90 7.78 10.49
N THR A 56 5.42 6.74 9.80
CA THR A 56 6.06 5.43 9.79
C THR A 56 7.45 5.49 9.19
N TYR A 57 7.64 6.21 8.08
CA TYR A 57 8.97 6.40 7.49
C TYR A 57 9.92 7.05 8.49
N MET A 58 9.50 8.13 9.15
CA MET A 58 10.33 8.84 10.14
C MET A 58 10.69 7.98 11.36
N VAL A 59 9.75 7.13 11.82
CA VAL A 59 10.01 6.17 12.90
C VAL A 59 11.03 5.11 12.47
N HIS A 60 10.91 4.57 11.23
CA HIS A 60 11.89 3.62 10.70
C HIS A 60 13.30 4.23 10.67
N ILE A 61 13.42 5.47 10.23
CA ILE A 61 14.70 6.18 10.19
C ILE A 61 15.24 6.43 11.60
N LYS A 62 14.39 6.82 12.55
CA LYS A 62 14.81 7.00 13.94
C LYS A 62 15.41 5.71 14.51
N LEU A 63 14.78 4.55 14.30
CA LEU A 63 15.30 3.25 14.74
C LEU A 63 16.65 2.93 14.07
N PHE A 64 16.75 3.18 12.76
CA PHE A 64 18.00 3.00 12.02
C PHE A 64 19.14 3.88 12.58
N LEU A 65 18.87 5.16 12.86
CA LEU A 65 19.85 6.09 13.46
C LEU A 65 20.24 5.69 14.89
N GLN A 66 19.40 4.95 15.60
CA GLN A 66 19.70 4.38 16.92
C GLN A 66 20.51 3.07 16.86
N GLY A 67 20.90 2.62 15.67
CA GLY A 67 21.73 1.43 15.47
C GLY A 67 20.97 0.13 15.23
N GLU A 68 19.65 0.18 15.00
CA GLU A 68 18.89 -1.01 14.61
C GLU A 68 19.07 -1.28 13.10
N TYR A 69 19.84 -2.33 12.78
CA TYR A 69 20.09 -2.77 11.41
C TYR A 69 19.38 -4.09 11.06
N ASN A 70 18.69 -4.73 12.00
CA ASN A 70 17.90 -5.91 11.68
C ASN A 70 16.56 -5.47 11.09
N TYR A 71 16.41 -5.63 9.77
CA TYR A 71 15.23 -5.22 9.01
C TYR A 71 13.90 -5.73 9.57
N SER A 72 13.89 -6.92 10.20
CA SER A 72 12.68 -7.49 10.79
C SER A 72 12.18 -6.75 12.04
N LYS A 73 13.07 -5.99 12.70
CA LYS A 73 12.78 -5.22 13.93
C LYS A 73 12.45 -3.75 13.65
N ILE A 74 12.78 -3.23 12.47
CA ILE A 74 12.47 -1.86 12.08
C ILE A 74 10.97 -1.76 11.75
N THR A 75 10.18 -1.25 12.69
CA THR A 75 8.72 -1.17 12.58
C THR A 75 8.18 0.20 13.01
N GLY A 76 7.01 0.57 12.50
CA GLY A 76 6.35 1.84 12.80
C GLY A 76 4.82 1.71 12.80
N PRO A 77 4.09 2.82 13.02
CA PRO A 77 2.64 2.81 13.25
C PRO A 77 1.82 2.11 12.17
N THR A 78 2.23 2.25 10.91
CA THR A 78 1.57 1.61 9.78
C THR A 78 2.29 0.37 9.28
N GLY A 79 3.27 -0.19 9.99
CA GLY A 79 3.88 -1.48 9.72
C GLY A 79 5.41 -1.53 9.74
N GLY A 80 5.96 -2.71 9.43
CA GLY A 80 7.41 -2.92 9.27
C GLY A 80 8.01 -2.14 8.10
N LEU A 81 9.32 -1.96 8.13
CA LEU A 81 10.11 -1.49 7.00
C LEU A 81 10.14 -2.57 5.94
N VAL A 82 9.59 -2.26 4.78
CA VAL A 82 9.35 -3.25 3.73
C VAL A 82 9.85 -2.83 2.35
N TYR A 83 10.67 -1.80 2.34
CA TYR A 83 11.26 -1.22 1.15
C TYR A 83 12.75 -1.53 1.13
N PRO A 84 13.37 -1.70 -0.06
CA PRO A 84 14.80 -1.92 -0.13
C PRO A 84 15.59 -0.73 0.43
N ALA A 85 16.89 -0.93 0.66
CA ALA A 85 17.71 -0.03 1.48
C ALA A 85 17.82 1.42 0.97
N GLY A 86 17.57 1.67 -0.31
CA GLY A 86 17.51 3.02 -0.86
C GLY A 86 16.41 3.87 -0.25
N HIS A 87 15.27 3.27 0.14
CA HIS A 87 14.23 3.95 0.92
C HIS A 87 14.80 4.55 2.21
N VAL A 88 15.61 3.79 2.95
CA VAL A 88 16.17 4.22 4.23
C VAL A 88 17.10 5.42 4.01
N ARG A 89 17.96 5.37 2.99
CA ARG A 89 18.90 6.47 2.69
C ARG A 89 18.18 7.75 2.27
N ILE A 90 17.15 7.63 1.43
CA ILE A 90 16.35 8.78 1.01
C ILE A 90 15.62 9.39 2.21
N HIS A 91 15.01 8.55 3.05
CA HIS A 91 14.23 9.07 4.17
C HIS A 91 15.12 9.52 5.34
N GLN A 92 16.37 9.07 5.42
CA GLN A 92 17.40 9.66 6.28
C GLN A 92 17.65 11.12 5.87
N PHE A 93 17.91 11.38 4.59
CA PHE A 93 18.02 12.75 4.09
C PHE A 93 16.76 13.58 4.40
N MET A 94 15.57 13.00 4.19
CA MET A 94 14.32 13.68 4.53
C MET A 94 14.20 13.98 6.03
N TYR A 95 14.58 13.04 6.90
CA TYR A 95 14.58 13.20 8.34
C TYR A 95 15.45 14.40 8.76
N ASP A 96 16.62 14.54 8.15
CA ASP A 96 17.57 15.61 8.45
C ASP A 96 17.03 17.00 8.05
N ILE A 97 16.40 17.13 6.88
CA ILE A 97 15.94 18.44 6.37
C ILE A 97 14.54 18.84 6.86
N THR A 98 13.79 17.93 7.51
CA THR A 98 12.40 18.17 7.93
C THR A 98 12.20 18.24 9.44
N ASP A 99 13.25 18.47 10.23
CA ASP A 99 13.21 18.40 11.70
C ASP A 99 12.60 17.07 12.17
N ALA A 100 13.26 15.96 11.80
CA ALA A 100 12.81 14.60 12.10
C ALA A 100 11.39 14.28 11.60
N GLY A 101 10.97 14.91 10.49
CA GLY A 101 9.66 14.72 9.88
C GLY A 101 8.54 15.63 10.39
N LYS A 102 8.82 16.54 11.32
CA LYS A 102 7.80 17.47 11.86
C LYS A 102 7.46 18.59 10.88
N ASN A 103 8.43 19.05 10.09
CA ASN A 103 8.23 20.07 9.08
C ASN A 103 7.63 19.46 7.79
N ILE A 104 6.32 19.18 7.85
CA ILE A 104 5.56 18.62 6.72
C ILE A 104 5.63 19.54 5.50
N ARG A 105 5.69 20.87 5.70
CA ARG A 105 5.69 21.81 4.59
C ARG A 105 6.94 21.67 3.71
N VAL A 106 8.12 21.51 4.32
CA VAL A 106 9.36 21.23 3.58
C VAL A 106 9.24 19.91 2.83
N ALA A 107 8.70 18.86 3.47
CA ALA A 107 8.46 17.59 2.80
C ALA A 107 7.54 17.74 1.58
N GLN A 108 6.43 18.48 1.71
CA GLN A 108 5.50 18.74 0.62
C GLN A 108 6.16 19.47 -0.55
N TYR A 109 7.05 20.44 -0.30
CA TYR A 109 7.78 21.11 -1.39
C TYR A 109 8.76 20.19 -2.09
N VAL A 110 9.48 19.33 -1.36
CA VAL A 110 10.36 18.31 -1.98
C VAL A 110 9.54 17.37 -2.86
N TYR A 111 8.41 16.86 -2.35
CA TYR A 111 7.53 15.98 -3.12
C TYR A 111 6.83 16.70 -4.28
N GLY A 112 6.57 18.00 -4.15
CA GLY A 112 6.11 18.85 -5.26
C GLY A 112 7.17 18.93 -6.36
N GLY A 113 8.43 19.12 -5.98
CA GLY A 113 9.57 19.04 -6.90
C GLY A 113 9.66 17.67 -7.60
N LEU A 114 9.47 16.57 -6.86
CA LEU A 114 9.43 15.22 -7.46
C LEU A 114 8.29 15.07 -8.45
N TYR A 115 7.11 15.61 -8.15
CA TYR A 115 5.96 15.56 -9.06
C TYR A 115 6.26 16.29 -10.37
N ILE A 116 6.80 17.51 -10.29
CA ILE A 116 7.17 18.31 -11.46
C ILE A 116 8.33 17.67 -12.23
N ALA A 117 9.31 17.08 -11.56
CA ALA A 117 10.37 16.30 -12.22
C ALA A 117 9.79 15.10 -12.98
N THR A 118 8.82 14.41 -12.39
CA THR A 118 8.12 13.30 -13.05
C THR A 118 7.38 13.79 -14.30
N LEU A 119 6.61 14.88 -14.20
CA LEU A 119 5.92 15.46 -15.36
C LEU A 119 6.92 15.87 -16.47
N THR A 120 8.04 16.47 -16.09
CA THR A 120 9.09 16.90 -17.03
C THR A 120 9.71 15.70 -17.76
N PHE A 121 10.09 14.63 -17.04
CA PHE A 121 10.60 13.41 -17.68
C PHE A 121 9.54 12.75 -18.55
N SER A 122 8.27 12.74 -18.15
CA SER A 122 7.18 12.27 -19.02
C SER A 122 7.11 13.05 -20.33
N CYS A 123 7.14 14.39 -20.28
CA CYS A 123 7.20 15.21 -21.50
C CYS A 123 8.44 14.87 -22.36
N ALA A 124 9.61 14.72 -21.73
CA ALA A 124 10.84 14.36 -22.43
C ALA A 124 10.75 12.99 -23.13
N ILE A 125 10.16 11.99 -22.45
CA ILE A 125 9.93 10.65 -23.00
C ILE A 125 8.99 10.68 -24.19
N TYR A 126 7.90 11.45 -24.10
CA TYR A 126 6.92 11.61 -25.18
C TYR A 126 7.56 12.29 -26.40
N ASN A 127 8.33 13.34 -26.18
CA ASN A 127 9.06 14.03 -27.25
C ASN A 127 10.07 13.11 -27.94
N ALA A 128 10.91 12.41 -27.16
CA ALA A 128 11.93 11.51 -27.68
C ALA A 128 11.33 10.33 -28.47
N ALA A 129 10.20 9.79 -28.01
CA ALA A 129 9.50 8.73 -28.72
C ALA A 129 8.76 9.22 -29.98
N GLY A 130 8.34 10.49 -30.00
CA GLY A 130 7.59 11.08 -31.11
C GLY A 130 6.24 10.40 -31.37
N ASN A 131 5.61 10.74 -32.50
CA ASN A 131 4.34 10.16 -32.95
C ASN A 131 3.19 10.23 -31.92
N VAL A 132 3.21 11.28 -31.09
CA VAL A 132 2.13 11.65 -30.17
C VAL A 132 1.85 13.13 -30.41
N PRO A 133 0.59 13.53 -30.70
CA PRO A 133 0.23 14.93 -30.82
C PRO A 133 0.53 15.69 -29.54
N ASN A 134 1.03 16.93 -29.64
CA ASN A 134 1.45 17.71 -28.48
C ASN A 134 0.32 17.84 -27.44
N TRP A 135 -0.93 18.03 -27.87
CA TRP A 135 -2.06 18.20 -26.96
C TRP A 135 -2.25 17.06 -25.97
N VAL A 136 -1.74 15.85 -26.25
CA VAL A 136 -1.84 14.71 -25.32
C VAL A 136 -1.12 14.98 -24.00
N ILE A 137 -0.08 15.82 -23.99
CA ILE A 137 0.64 16.14 -22.75
C ILE A 137 -0.21 16.98 -21.78
N LEU A 138 -1.28 17.62 -22.27
CA LEU A 138 -2.26 18.31 -21.43
C LEU A 138 -2.99 17.34 -20.48
N LEU A 139 -2.98 16.03 -20.77
CA LEU A 139 -3.63 15.01 -19.95
C LEU A 139 -2.76 14.58 -18.75
N LEU A 140 -1.44 14.76 -18.84
CA LEU A 140 -0.49 14.29 -17.81
C LEU A 140 -0.68 14.92 -16.42
N PRO A 141 -0.97 16.23 -16.29
CA PRO A 141 -1.19 16.84 -14.98
C PRO A 141 -2.62 16.63 -14.44
N LEU A 142 -3.59 16.18 -15.24
CA LEU A 142 -5.01 16.23 -14.85
C LEU A 142 -5.40 15.25 -13.75
N SER A 143 -4.50 14.35 -13.34
CA SER A 143 -4.81 13.37 -12.30
C SER A 143 -4.83 14.01 -10.91
N LYS A 144 -6.04 14.07 -10.34
CA LYS A 144 -6.25 14.45 -8.93
C LYS A 144 -5.52 13.48 -7.99
N ARG A 145 -5.50 12.19 -8.33
CA ARG A 145 -4.89 11.16 -7.51
C ARG A 145 -3.38 11.32 -7.46
N LEU A 146 -2.71 11.61 -8.58
CA LEU A 146 -1.26 11.79 -8.61
C LEU A 146 -0.80 12.94 -7.72
N HIS A 147 -1.41 14.12 -7.87
CA HIS A 147 -1.16 15.25 -6.99
C HIS A 147 -1.28 14.84 -5.51
N SER A 148 -2.34 14.10 -5.20
CA SER A 148 -2.56 13.67 -3.84
C SER A 148 -1.52 12.66 -3.32
N ILE A 149 -1.07 11.72 -4.16
CA ILE A 149 -0.05 10.73 -3.81
C ILE A 149 1.27 11.42 -3.48
N PHE A 150 1.66 12.40 -4.32
CA PHE A 150 2.90 13.14 -4.16
C PHE A 150 2.82 14.11 -2.98
N VAL A 151 1.97 15.14 -3.05
CA VAL A 151 2.08 16.30 -2.15
C VAL A 151 1.14 16.28 -0.94
N LEU A 152 0.14 15.40 -0.92
CA LEU A 152 -0.80 15.31 0.23
C LEU A 152 -0.61 14.06 1.07
N ARG A 153 0.11 13.05 0.57
CA ARG A 153 0.32 11.76 1.25
C ARG A 153 1.79 11.35 1.34
N LEU A 154 2.68 12.00 0.57
CA LEU A 154 4.14 11.85 0.64
C LEU A 154 4.61 10.39 0.48
N PHE A 155 3.97 9.61 -0.39
CA PHE A 155 4.27 8.18 -0.52
C PHE A 155 5.68 7.93 -1.08
N ASN A 156 6.40 6.95 -0.51
CA ASN A 156 7.72 6.51 -0.96
C ASN A 156 7.80 6.23 -2.48
N ASP A 157 6.71 5.74 -3.07
CA ASP A 157 6.58 5.42 -4.49
C ASP A 157 7.02 6.57 -5.42
N CYS A 158 6.82 7.83 -5.02
CA CYS A 158 7.17 9.03 -5.78
C CYS A 158 8.65 9.07 -6.19
N TRP A 159 9.55 8.71 -5.26
CA TRP A 159 11.00 8.66 -5.50
C TRP A 159 11.36 7.60 -6.55
N SER A 160 10.74 6.41 -6.44
CA SER A 160 10.97 5.32 -7.39
C SER A 160 10.47 5.68 -8.80
N VAL A 161 9.35 6.39 -8.90
CA VAL A 161 8.76 6.77 -10.19
C VAL A 161 9.62 7.81 -10.92
N VAL A 162 10.12 8.84 -10.23
CA VAL A 162 11.04 9.84 -10.83
C VAL A 162 12.30 9.15 -11.37
N ALA A 163 12.95 8.33 -10.54
CA ALA A 163 14.17 7.63 -10.94
C ALA A 163 13.91 6.67 -12.11
N MET A 164 12.77 5.97 -12.13
CA MET A 164 12.38 5.10 -13.23
C MET A 164 12.11 5.87 -14.53
N GLN A 165 11.43 7.02 -14.48
CA GLN A 165 11.22 7.83 -15.69
C GLN A 165 12.52 8.41 -16.23
N ALA A 166 13.40 8.89 -15.35
CA ALA A 166 14.74 9.33 -15.74
C ALA A 166 15.54 8.17 -16.38
N SER A 167 15.41 6.95 -15.85
CA SER A 167 16.01 5.74 -16.42
C SER A 167 15.49 5.43 -17.83
N VAL A 168 14.17 5.46 -18.04
CA VAL A 168 13.56 5.29 -19.37
C VAL A 168 14.10 6.33 -20.36
N PHE A 169 14.13 7.60 -19.96
CA PHE A 169 14.65 8.67 -20.81
C PHE A 169 16.14 8.48 -21.14
N ALA A 170 16.98 8.07 -20.18
CA ALA A 170 18.39 7.76 -20.43
C ALA A 170 18.54 6.59 -21.44
N PHE A 171 17.73 5.54 -21.32
CA PHE A 171 17.72 4.44 -22.30
C PHE A 171 17.25 4.87 -23.69
N GLN A 172 16.26 5.77 -23.78
CA GLN A 172 15.81 6.33 -25.06
C GLN A 172 16.91 7.11 -25.77
N ASN A 173 17.83 7.73 -25.02
CA ASN A 173 18.98 8.48 -25.53
C ASN A 173 20.25 7.61 -25.68
N GLY A 174 20.17 6.31 -25.41
CA GLY A 174 21.31 5.39 -25.54
C GLY A 174 22.39 5.55 -24.46
N ILE A 175 22.09 6.21 -23.34
CA ILE A 175 23.01 6.41 -22.21
C ILE A 175 22.80 5.28 -21.19
N TYR A 176 23.27 4.08 -21.54
CA TYR A 176 22.93 2.83 -20.85
C TYR A 176 23.44 2.72 -19.42
N ASP A 177 24.64 3.21 -19.14
CA ASP A 177 25.23 3.12 -17.79
C ASP A 177 24.42 3.97 -16.81
N VAL A 178 24.11 5.22 -17.20
CA VAL A 178 23.25 6.12 -16.43
C VAL A 178 21.84 5.54 -16.28
N GLY A 179 21.25 5.04 -17.37
CA GLY A 179 19.93 4.40 -17.33
C GLY A 179 19.89 3.21 -16.36
N THR A 180 20.94 2.39 -16.33
CA THR A 180 21.06 1.23 -15.42
C THR A 180 21.24 1.67 -13.97
N MET A 181 22.04 2.71 -13.69
CA MET A 181 22.18 3.25 -12.34
C MET A 181 20.88 3.84 -11.82
N LEU A 182 20.16 4.61 -12.65
CA LEU A 182 18.86 5.17 -12.30
C LEU A 182 17.79 4.08 -12.09
N PHE A 183 17.82 3.02 -12.90
CA PHE A 183 16.96 1.85 -12.70
C PHE A 183 17.23 1.18 -11.36
N SER A 184 18.51 0.98 -11.04
CA SER A 184 18.93 0.40 -9.77
C SER A 184 18.55 1.28 -8.58
N LEU A 185 18.70 2.60 -8.71
CA LEU A 185 18.24 3.55 -7.70
C LEU A 185 16.73 3.43 -7.49
N ALA A 186 15.93 3.42 -8.56
CA ALA A 186 14.49 3.24 -8.47
C ALA A 186 14.11 1.91 -7.77
N LEU A 187 14.78 0.81 -8.14
CA LEU A 187 14.58 -0.50 -7.54
C LEU A 187 14.96 -0.52 -6.04
N SER A 188 16.01 0.20 -5.66
CA SER A 188 16.44 0.32 -4.26
C SER A 188 15.42 1.06 -3.37
N VAL A 189 14.45 1.73 -3.98
CA VAL A 189 13.36 2.43 -3.27
C VAL A 189 12.09 1.58 -3.23
N LYS A 190 11.75 0.92 -4.34
CA LYS A 190 10.51 0.15 -4.46
C LYS A 190 10.68 -1.01 -5.44
N MET A 191 10.28 -2.22 -5.02
CA MET A 191 10.48 -3.44 -5.80
C MET A 191 9.61 -3.53 -7.08
N ASN A 192 8.57 -2.72 -7.22
CA ASN A 192 7.70 -2.73 -8.41
C ASN A 192 8.46 -2.40 -9.71
N VAL A 193 9.62 -1.76 -9.60
CA VAL A 193 10.52 -1.48 -10.72
C VAL A 193 10.95 -2.75 -11.46
N ILE A 194 10.89 -3.92 -10.82
CA ILE A 194 11.12 -5.23 -11.47
C ILE A 194 10.15 -5.47 -12.64
N LEU A 195 8.96 -4.87 -12.64
CA LEU A 195 7.98 -5.04 -13.72
C LEU A 195 8.48 -4.53 -15.09
N TYR A 196 9.49 -3.65 -15.11
CA TYR A 196 10.13 -3.16 -16.33
C TYR A 196 11.28 -4.05 -16.81
N LEU A 197 11.80 -4.93 -15.95
CA LEU A 197 13.00 -5.72 -16.20
C LEU A 197 12.88 -6.64 -17.43
N PRO A 198 11.76 -7.34 -17.70
CA PRO A 198 11.61 -8.13 -18.91
C PRO A 198 11.79 -7.31 -20.19
N GLY A 199 11.16 -6.13 -20.26
CA GLY A 199 11.33 -5.21 -21.38
C GLY A 199 12.77 -4.68 -21.50
N LEU A 200 13.41 -4.37 -20.37
CA LEU A 200 14.80 -3.91 -20.33
C LEU A 200 15.76 -4.98 -20.86
N LEU A 201 15.58 -6.25 -20.46
CA LEU A 201 16.38 -7.37 -20.95
C LEU A 201 16.29 -7.52 -22.47
N VAL A 202 15.10 -7.38 -23.05
CA VAL A 202 14.91 -7.41 -24.50
C VAL A 202 15.68 -6.27 -25.18
N ILE A 203 15.58 -5.05 -24.65
CA ILE A 203 16.30 -3.88 -25.19
C ILE A 203 17.82 -4.08 -25.12
N MET A 204 18.33 -4.48 -23.97
CA MET A 204 19.76 -4.67 -23.73
C MET A 204 20.32 -5.81 -24.59
N PHE A 205 19.66 -6.96 -24.62
CA PHE A 205 20.11 -8.10 -25.40
C PHE A 205 20.17 -7.77 -26.89
N LYS A 206 19.14 -7.09 -27.41
CA LYS A 206 19.10 -6.65 -28.81
C LYS A 206 20.21 -5.67 -29.15
N ARG A 207 20.47 -4.67 -28.29
CA ARG A 207 21.39 -3.56 -28.63
C ARG A 207 22.84 -3.78 -28.19
N LYS A 208 23.08 -4.58 -27.16
CA LYS A 208 24.39 -4.74 -26.51
C LYS A 208 24.92 -6.17 -26.51
N GLY A 209 24.11 -7.15 -26.88
CA GLY A 209 24.49 -8.56 -26.85
C GLY A 209 24.39 -9.19 -25.46
N LEU A 210 24.71 -10.48 -25.37
CA LEU A 210 24.57 -11.28 -24.15
C LEU A 210 25.54 -10.83 -23.04
N ILE A 211 26.84 -10.70 -23.34
CA ILE A 211 27.86 -10.42 -22.32
C ILE A 211 27.62 -9.06 -21.66
N SER A 212 27.41 -8.02 -22.48
CA SER A 212 27.11 -6.68 -21.96
C SER A 212 25.80 -6.67 -21.16
N THR A 213 24.78 -7.39 -21.60
CA THR A 213 23.51 -7.50 -20.85
C THR A 213 23.76 -8.13 -19.48
N LEU A 214 24.52 -9.22 -19.40
CA LEU A 214 24.89 -9.85 -18.13
C LEU A 214 25.70 -8.89 -17.24
N SER A 215 26.63 -8.12 -17.82
CA SER A 215 27.39 -7.10 -17.11
C SER A 215 26.47 -6.04 -16.50
N TYR A 216 25.52 -5.49 -17.27
CA TYR A 216 24.53 -4.54 -16.75
C TYR A 216 23.64 -5.13 -15.65
N MET A 217 23.21 -6.39 -15.79
CA MET A 217 22.42 -7.07 -14.76
C MET A 217 23.25 -7.30 -13.49
N PHE A 218 24.53 -7.61 -13.64
CA PHE A 218 25.46 -7.69 -12.52
C PHE A 218 25.63 -6.32 -11.85
N THR A 219 25.83 -5.23 -12.59
CA THR A 219 25.95 -3.89 -11.98
C THR A 219 24.68 -3.48 -11.25
N LEU A 220 23.50 -3.80 -11.79
CA LEU A 220 22.22 -3.61 -11.12
C LEU A 220 22.16 -4.39 -9.80
N GLY A 221 22.48 -5.69 -9.81
CA GLY A 221 22.51 -6.51 -8.60
C GLY A 221 23.54 -6.05 -7.57
N ALA A 222 24.75 -5.73 -8.01
CA ALA A 222 25.85 -5.28 -7.15
C ALA A 222 25.54 -3.94 -6.47
N SER A 223 24.91 -3.00 -7.18
CA SER A 223 24.50 -1.73 -6.57
C SER A 223 23.41 -1.90 -5.50
N GLN A 224 22.52 -2.89 -5.62
CA GLN A 224 21.57 -3.21 -4.54
C GLN A 224 22.29 -3.65 -3.26
N VAL A 225 23.38 -4.41 -3.37
CA VAL A 225 24.21 -4.82 -2.22
C VAL A 225 24.85 -3.59 -1.56
N LEU A 226 25.36 -2.63 -2.35
CA LEU A 226 25.98 -1.41 -1.82
C LEU A 226 25.02 -0.58 -0.96
N PHE A 227 23.77 -0.40 -1.39
CA PHE A 227 22.78 0.31 -0.57
C PHE A 227 22.48 -0.42 0.73
N ALA A 228 22.52 -1.76 0.70
CA ALA A 228 22.08 -2.63 1.78
C ALA A 228 23.17 -3.08 2.75
N VAL A 229 24.44 -2.68 2.57
CA VAL A 229 25.60 -3.17 3.36
C VAL A 229 25.35 -3.22 4.87
N PRO A 230 24.81 -2.17 5.54
CA PRO A 230 24.59 -2.24 6.99
C PRO A 230 23.64 -3.37 7.40
N PHE A 231 22.59 -3.57 6.62
CA PHE A 231 21.54 -4.56 6.89
C PHE A 231 21.99 -5.98 6.53
N LEU A 232 22.73 -6.12 5.43
CA LEU A 232 23.31 -7.40 5.02
C LEU A 232 24.38 -7.89 6.00
N LYS A 233 25.10 -6.99 6.66
CA LYS A 233 26.07 -7.37 7.70
C LYS A 233 25.38 -7.87 8.98
N GLU A 234 24.23 -7.28 9.32
CA GLU A 234 23.47 -7.64 10.51
C GLU A 234 22.70 -8.96 10.32
N ASP A 235 21.86 -9.03 9.28
CA ASP A 235 21.08 -10.23 8.95
C ASP A 235 20.65 -10.21 7.47
N PRO A 236 21.39 -10.90 6.58
CA PRO A 236 21.06 -10.96 5.16
C PRO A 236 19.65 -11.49 4.87
N TRP A 237 19.18 -12.46 5.66
CA TRP A 237 17.89 -13.10 5.41
C TRP A 237 16.74 -12.23 5.90
N ALA A 238 16.86 -11.59 7.06
CA ALA A 238 15.88 -10.60 7.49
C ALA A 238 15.74 -9.46 6.48
N TYR A 239 16.85 -8.98 5.89
CA TYR A 239 16.80 -7.99 4.83
C TYR A 239 16.06 -8.52 3.59
N LEU A 240 16.51 -9.63 3.00
CA LEU A 240 15.96 -10.15 1.74
C LEU A 240 14.47 -10.52 1.87
N LEU A 241 14.09 -11.22 2.94
CA LEU A 241 12.70 -11.67 3.15
C LEU A 241 11.74 -10.55 3.53
N THR A 242 12.23 -9.39 3.95
CA THR A 242 11.39 -8.23 4.33
C THR A 242 11.32 -7.19 3.21
N ALA A 243 12.47 -6.80 2.65
CA ALA A 243 12.59 -5.81 1.58
C ALA A 243 12.07 -6.32 0.23
N PHE A 244 12.27 -7.60 -0.08
CA PHE A 244 11.84 -8.26 -1.32
C PHE A 244 10.85 -9.40 -1.03
N ASN A 245 9.83 -9.11 -0.22
CA ASN A 245 8.84 -10.10 0.19
C ASN A 245 7.80 -10.38 -0.90
N PHE A 246 8.07 -11.36 -1.77
CA PHE A 246 7.13 -11.83 -2.79
C PHE A 246 5.90 -12.57 -2.22
N GLY A 247 5.97 -13.03 -0.97
CA GLY A 247 4.86 -13.68 -0.27
C GLY A 247 3.86 -12.71 0.35
N ARG A 248 4.13 -11.39 0.32
CA ARG A 248 3.29 -10.42 1.00
C ARG A 248 1.89 -10.39 0.39
N VAL A 249 0.90 -10.47 1.28
CA VAL A 249 -0.51 -10.30 0.97
C VAL A 249 -0.97 -8.95 1.48
N PHE A 250 -1.51 -8.13 0.58
CA PHE A 250 -2.09 -6.85 0.93
C PHE A 250 -3.57 -7.01 1.31
N LEU A 251 -4.08 -6.10 2.15
CA LEU A 251 -5.44 -6.17 2.66
C LEU A 251 -6.46 -5.98 1.55
N TYR A 252 -7.40 -6.90 1.43
CA TYR A 252 -8.45 -6.86 0.41
C TYR A 252 -9.26 -5.56 0.43
N LYS A 253 -9.51 -4.97 1.61
CA LYS A 253 -10.24 -3.69 1.74
C LYS A 253 -9.62 -2.50 0.97
N TRP A 254 -8.33 -2.55 0.67
CA TRP A 254 -7.60 -1.47 0.00
C TRP A 254 -7.33 -1.75 -1.47
N THR A 255 -7.69 -2.93 -1.99
CA THR A 255 -7.46 -3.28 -3.39
C THR A 255 -8.37 -2.48 -4.31
N VAL A 256 -7.82 -1.95 -5.40
CA VAL A 256 -8.54 -1.25 -6.47
C VAL A 256 -8.92 -2.23 -7.58
N ASN A 257 -8.12 -3.27 -7.78
CA ASN A 257 -8.36 -4.34 -8.75
C ASN A 257 -8.87 -5.63 -8.08
N TRP A 258 -9.49 -6.49 -8.88
CA TRP A 258 -10.10 -7.76 -8.46
C TRP A 258 -11.18 -7.65 -7.37
N ARG A 259 -11.78 -6.46 -7.18
CA ARG A 259 -12.81 -6.20 -6.16
C ARG A 259 -14.12 -6.96 -6.39
N PHE A 260 -14.30 -7.49 -7.60
CA PHE A 260 -15.43 -8.34 -7.96
C PHE A 260 -15.28 -9.80 -7.51
N PHE A 261 -14.09 -10.23 -7.08
CA PHE A 261 -13.90 -11.50 -6.39
C PHE A 261 -14.22 -11.37 -4.90
N SER A 262 -14.63 -12.47 -4.26
CA SER A 262 -14.70 -12.53 -2.80
C SER A 262 -13.31 -12.39 -2.18
N GLU A 263 -13.23 -11.97 -0.91
CA GLU A 263 -11.96 -11.88 -0.20
C GLU A 263 -11.23 -13.23 -0.13
N GLU A 264 -11.97 -14.32 0.04
CA GLU A 264 -11.42 -15.68 0.04
C GLU A 264 -10.75 -16.02 -1.30
N THR A 265 -11.42 -15.78 -2.42
CA THR A 265 -10.84 -16.01 -3.75
C THR A 265 -9.65 -15.09 -4.00
N PHE A 266 -9.74 -13.82 -3.57
CA PHE A 266 -8.65 -12.87 -3.71
C PHE A 266 -7.38 -13.31 -2.96
N LEU A 267 -7.54 -13.85 -1.76
CA LEU A 267 -6.43 -14.30 -0.90
C LEU A 267 -5.93 -15.70 -1.25
N SER A 268 -6.61 -16.44 -2.13
CA SER A 268 -6.28 -17.82 -2.47
C SER A 268 -4.91 -17.95 -3.16
N LYS A 269 -4.27 -19.10 -2.95
CA LYS A 269 -2.97 -19.42 -3.57
C LYS A 269 -3.16 -19.70 -5.06
N GLU A 270 -4.28 -20.29 -5.43
CA GLU A 270 -4.68 -20.64 -6.78
C GLU A 270 -4.75 -19.40 -7.65
N LEU A 271 -5.41 -18.33 -7.18
CA LEU A 271 -5.48 -17.05 -7.90
C LEU A 271 -4.09 -16.43 -8.04
N ALA A 272 -3.30 -16.40 -6.96
CA ALA A 272 -1.96 -15.82 -6.99
C ALA A 272 -1.04 -16.52 -8.01
N VAL A 273 -1.04 -17.86 -8.04
CA VAL A 273 -0.27 -18.65 -9.01
C VAL A 273 -0.80 -18.47 -10.43
N THR A 274 -2.12 -18.46 -10.61
CA THR A 274 -2.74 -18.24 -11.93
C THR A 274 -2.33 -16.89 -12.52
N LEU A 275 -2.42 -15.82 -11.73
CA LEU A 275 -1.99 -14.48 -12.15
C LEU A 275 -0.51 -14.44 -12.52
N LEU A 276 0.36 -15.12 -11.75
CA LEU A 276 1.79 -15.20 -12.05
C LEU A 276 2.06 -15.95 -13.37
N VAL A 277 1.38 -17.09 -13.60
CA VAL A 277 1.50 -17.85 -14.86
C VAL A 277 1.03 -17.00 -16.04
N LEU A 278 -0.10 -16.32 -15.91
CA LEU A 278 -0.62 -15.43 -16.97
C LEU A 278 0.31 -14.25 -17.23
N HIS A 279 0.92 -13.67 -16.19
CA HIS A 279 1.92 -12.61 -16.32
C HIS A 279 3.13 -13.06 -17.15
N VAL A 280 3.77 -14.17 -16.75
CA VAL A 280 4.94 -14.71 -17.44
C VAL A 280 4.59 -15.13 -18.87
N THR A 281 3.45 -15.79 -19.06
CA THR A 281 2.98 -16.20 -20.39
C THR A 281 2.79 -15.00 -21.31
N THR A 282 2.15 -13.93 -20.82
CA THR A 282 1.92 -12.71 -21.61
C THR A 282 3.23 -12.04 -22.00
N LEU A 283 4.21 -11.96 -21.09
CA LEU A 283 5.55 -11.44 -21.41
C LEU A 283 6.26 -12.28 -22.49
N ILE A 284 6.22 -13.60 -22.38
CA ILE A 284 6.80 -14.52 -23.37
C ILE A 284 6.12 -14.35 -24.72
N VAL A 285 4.79 -14.24 -24.75
CA VAL A 285 4.00 -14.02 -25.97
C VAL A 285 4.36 -12.69 -26.64
N PHE A 286 4.54 -11.60 -25.88
CA PHE A 286 5.05 -10.34 -26.44
C PHE A 286 6.48 -10.47 -26.97
N GLY A 287 7.38 -11.17 -26.27
CA GLY A 287 8.74 -11.42 -26.73
C GLY A 287 8.78 -12.24 -28.03
N LEU A 288 8.01 -13.33 -28.10
CA LEU A 288 7.95 -14.25 -29.23
C LEU A 288 7.42 -13.57 -30.50
N PHE A 289 6.32 -12.84 -30.37
CA PHE A 289 5.53 -12.43 -31.54
C PHE A 289 5.59 -10.94 -31.84
N LYS A 290 6.05 -10.08 -30.92
CA LYS A 290 5.98 -8.61 -31.10
C LYS A 290 7.32 -7.92 -30.96
N TRP A 291 7.99 -8.05 -29.81
CA TRP A 291 9.17 -7.25 -29.50
C TRP A 291 10.42 -7.65 -30.30
N CYS A 292 10.49 -8.90 -30.76
CA CYS A 292 11.56 -9.43 -31.59
C CYS A 292 11.15 -9.68 -33.05
N ASP A 293 9.89 -9.42 -33.42
CA ASP A 293 9.37 -9.63 -34.77
C ASP A 293 10.15 -8.85 -35.85
N PRO A 294 10.49 -7.55 -35.66
CA PRO A 294 11.32 -6.81 -36.61
C PRO A 294 12.72 -7.39 -36.86
N ASP A 295 13.20 -8.29 -35.99
CA ASP A 295 14.52 -8.92 -36.08
C ASP A 295 14.48 -10.34 -36.67
N GLY A 296 13.33 -10.76 -37.22
CA GLY A 296 13.07 -12.12 -37.68
C GLY A 296 12.55 -13.05 -36.58
N GLY A 297 12.09 -12.53 -35.45
CA GLY A 297 11.53 -13.29 -34.34
C GLY A 297 12.52 -13.67 -33.24
N LEU A 298 11.99 -14.07 -32.08
CA LEU A 298 12.78 -14.33 -30.87
C LEU A 298 13.86 -15.39 -31.05
N TYR A 299 13.57 -16.49 -31.76
CA TYR A 299 14.54 -17.56 -32.00
C TYR A 299 15.81 -17.04 -32.69
N HIS A 300 15.66 -16.23 -33.74
CA HIS A 300 16.79 -15.67 -34.46
C HIS A 300 17.60 -14.67 -33.63
N VAL A 301 16.91 -13.86 -32.81
CA VAL A 301 17.57 -12.96 -31.85
C VAL A 301 18.40 -13.76 -30.85
N LEU A 302 17.83 -14.80 -30.23
CA LEU A 302 18.56 -15.65 -29.29
C LEU A 302 19.73 -16.38 -29.95
N TYR A 303 19.51 -16.99 -31.13
CA TYR A 303 20.57 -17.68 -31.87
C TYR A 303 21.75 -16.75 -32.16
N ARG A 304 21.51 -15.52 -32.65
CA ARG A 304 22.56 -14.53 -32.89
C ARG A 304 23.28 -14.16 -31.59
N GLY A 305 22.54 -13.86 -30.53
CA GLY A 305 23.10 -13.47 -29.24
C GLY A 305 23.88 -14.57 -28.52
N PHE A 306 23.60 -15.85 -28.76
CA PHE A 306 24.42 -16.95 -28.23
C PHE A 306 25.62 -17.28 -29.14
N LYS A 307 25.46 -17.15 -30.47
CA LYS A 307 26.53 -17.40 -31.44
C LYS A 307 27.60 -16.32 -31.39
N ARG A 308 27.21 -15.07 -31.16
CA ARG A 308 28.11 -13.90 -31.08
C ARG A 308 27.75 -13.07 -29.85
N PRO A 309 28.16 -13.50 -28.66
CA PRO A 309 27.63 -12.98 -27.40
C PRO A 309 28.11 -11.56 -27.04
N GLU A 310 29.15 -11.06 -27.70
CA GLU A 310 29.64 -9.68 -27.56
C GLU A 310 28.99 -8.72 -28.58
N GLU A 311 28.35 -9.24 -29.63
CA GLU A 311 27.71 -8.44 -30.67
C GLU A 311 26.22 -8.19 -30.36
N PRO A 312 25.63 -7.08 -30.86
CA PRO A 312 24.18 -6.85 -30.79
C PRO A 312 23.39 -8.03 -31.40
N ALA A 313 22.38 -8.53 -30.68
CA ALA A 313 21.57 -9.66 -31.15
C ALA A 313 20.42 -9.24 -32.09
N GLY A 314 20.03 -7.96 -32.05
CA GLY A 314 19.01 -7.38 -32.91
C GLY A 314 19.57 -6.92 -34.26
N ILE A 315 18.73 -6.98 -35.30
CA ILE A 315 19.00 -6.39 -36.61
C ILE A 315 18.30 -5.05 -36.74
N ALA A 316 17.06 -4.96 -36.25
CA ALA A 316 16.27 -3.75 -36.34
C ALA A 316 16.81 -2.69 -35.39
N TYR A 317 16.82 -1.44 -35.87
CA TYR A 317 17.25 -0.31 -35.06
C TYR A 317 16.31 -0.11 -33.86
N VAL A 318 16.91 -0.03 -32.66
CA VAL A 318 16.19 0.20 -31.41
C VAL A 318 15.97 1.71 -31.22
N THR A 319 14.80 2.19 -31.64
CA THR A 319 14.41 3.60 -31.51
C THR A 319 14.05 3.99 -30.08
N SER A 320 14.05 5.29 -29.78
CA SER A 320 13.52 5.84 -28.52
C SER A 320 12.05 5.47 -28.31
N ASP A 321 11.27 5.34 -29.38
CA ASP A 321 9.87 4.90 -29.29
C ASP A 321 9.75 3.42 -28.89
N PHE A 322 10.59 2.56 -29.48
CA PHE A 322 10.67 1.15 -29.12
C PHE A 322 10.98 0.99 -27.63
N VAL A 323 12.00 1.72 -27.13
CA VAL A 323 12.41 1.67 -25.72
C VAL A 323 11.25 2.01 -24.78
N ALA A 324 10.61 3.16 -24.97
CA ALA A 324 9.49 3.57 -24.11
C ALA A 324 8.30 2.60 -24.22
N THR A 325 7.94 2.20 -25.43
CA THR A 325 6.81 1.29 -25.67
C THR A 325 7.03 -0.06 -25.00
N VAL A 326 8.21 -0.67 -25.14
CA VAL A 326 8.51 -1.98 -24.55
C VAL A 326 8.56 -1.91 -23.03
N LEU A 327 9.22 -0.89 -22.46
CA LEU A 327 9.32 -0.72 -21.01
C LEU A 327 7.94 -0.47 -20.37
N PHE A 328 7.14 0.43 -20.93
CA PHE A 328 5.80 0.73 -20.43
C PHE A 328 4.83 -0.43 -20.64
N THR A 329 4.95 -1.19 -21.73
CA THR A 329 4.14 -2.40 -21.96
C THR A 329 4.49 -3.50 -20.97
N SER A 330 5.79 -3.72 -20.69
CA SER A 330 6.26 -4.66 -19.65
C SER A 330 5.65 -4.32 -18.29
N ASN A 331 5.68 -3.03 -17.91
CA ASN A 331 5.07 -2.55 -16.68
C ASN A 331 3.54 -2.74 -16.67
N LEU A 332 2.84 -2.41 -17.76
CA LEU A 332 1.39 -2.60 -17.88
C LEU A 332 0.98 -4.07 -17.72
N ILE A 333 1.74 -5.01 -18.30
CA ILE A 333 1.52 -6.45 -18.12
C ILE A 333 1.67 -6.81 -16.63
N GLY A 334 2.64 -6.22 -15.94
CA GLY A 334 2.78 -6.32 -14.48
C GLY A 334 1.57 -5.80 -13.70
N ILE A 335 1.12 -4.58 -14.01
CA ILE A 335 -0.06 -3.95 -13.39
C ILE A 335 -1.31 -4.81 -13.59
N LEU A 336 -1.52 -5.32 -14.81
CA LEU A 336 -2.70 -6.10 -15.17
C LEU A 336 -2.82 -7.38 -14.34
N PHE A 337 -1.71 -8.08 -14.11
CA PHE A 337 -1.67 -9.35 -13.38
C PHE A 337 -1.27 -9.20 -11.91
N ALA A 338 -1.08 -7.99 -11.40
CA ALA A 338 -0.85 -7.77 -9.98
C ALA A 338 -2.07 -8.25 -9.19
N ARG A 339 -1.88 -9.14 -8.21
CA ARG A 339 -2.99 -9.58 -7.35
C ARG A 339 -3.61 -8.43 -6.54
N SER A 340 -2.80 -7.47 -6.08
CA SER A 340 -3.32 -6.35 -5.30
C SER A 340 -2.74 -5.03 -5.78
N LEU A 341 -3.63 -4.07 -6.02
CA LEU A 341 -3.28 -2.70 -6.35
C LEU A 341 -3.89 -1.75 -5.33
N HIS A 342 -3.06 -1.08 -4.53
CA HIS A 342 -3.52 -0.01 -3.63
C HIS A 342 -3.42 1.34 -4.32
N TYR A 343 -4.21 2.33 -3.88
CA TYR A 343 -4.33 3.64 -4.52
C TYR A 343 -3.01 4.34 -4.86
N GLN A 344 -1.95 4.18 -4.05
CA GLN A 344 -0.64 4.78 -4.32
C GLN A 344 0.07 4.17 -5.54
N PHE A 345 -0.27 2.94 -5.93
CA PHE A 345 0.34 2.26 -7.07
C PHE A 345 -0.12 2.83 -8.41
N TYR A 346 -1.11 3.74 -8.44
CA TYR A 346 -1.46 4.44 -9.66
C TYR A 346 -0.27 5.24 -10.22
N SER A 347 0.56 5.81 -9.33
CA SER A 347 1.80 6.52 -9.69
C SER A 347 2.76 5.69 -10.54
N TRP A 348 2.68 4.35 -10.48
CA TRP A 348 3.59 3.46 -11.20
C TRP A 348 3.40 3.50 -12.71
N TYR A 349 2.24 3.94 -13.20
CA TYR A 349 1.95 3.88 -14.64
C TYR A 349 0.99 4.96 -15.16
N ALA A 350 0.39 5.81 -14.32
CA ALA A 350 -0.60 6.81 -14.75
C ALA A 350 -0.18 7.64 -15.97
N GLN A 351 1.04 8.21 -15.96
CA GLN A 351 1.57 9.02 -17.07
C GLN A 351 2.02 8.20 -18.29
N GLN A 352 2.04 6.86 -18.18
CA GLN A 352 2.31 5.95 -19.30
C GLN A 352 1.03 5.60 -20.06
N VAL A 353 -0.14 5.72 -19.41
CA VAL A 353 -1.42 5.34 -20.01
C VAL A 353 -1.71 6.16 -21.27
N PRO A 354 -1.60 7.50 -21.31
CA PRO A 354 -1.82 8.25 -22.55
C PRO A 354 -0.81 7.87 -23.64
N PHE A 355 0.45 7.64 -23.29
CA PHE A 355 1.47 7.19 -24.23
C PHE A 355 1.07 5.88 -24.91
N LEU A 356 0.78 4.85 -24.11
CA LEU A 356 0.38 3.53 -24.60
C LEU A 356 -0.95 3.59 -25.37
N ALA A 357 -1.88 4.47 -24.99
CA ALA A 357 -3.11 4.67 -25.74
C ALA A 357 -2.79 5.15 -27.17
N TRP A 358 -1.77 5.97 -27.37
CA TRP A 358 -1.28 6.35 -28.70
C TRP A 358 -0.44 5.30 -29.41
N ARG A 359 -0.07 4.21 -28.75
CA ARG A 359 0.46 2.98 -29.39
C ARG A 359 -0.61 1.98 -29.78
N THR A 360 -1.89 2.35 -29.62
CA THR A 360 -3.03 1.65 -30.22
C THR A 360 -3.45 2.25 -31.56
N ARG A 361 -4.19 1.46 -32.35
CA ARG A 361 -4.89 1.93 -33.57
C ARG A 361 -6.28 2.48 -33.31
N TYR A 362 -6.70 2.58 -32.04
CA TYR A 362 -8.02 3.07 -31.70
C TYR A 362 -8.23 4.54 -32.12
N PRO A 363 -9.45 4.94 -32.48
CA PRO A 363 -9.81 6.34 -32.67
C PRO A 363 -9.63 7.13 -31.36
N ALA A 364 -9.46 8.45 -31.48
CA ALA A 364 -9.12 9.32 -30.35
C ALA A 364 -10.14 9.23 -29.20
N PHE A 365 -11.44 9.12 -29.50
CA PHE A 365 -12.47 9.02 -28.46
C PHE A 365 -12.34 7.75 -27.61
N ILE A 366 -11.95 6.60 -28.19
CA ILE A 366 -11.71 5.37 -27.43
C ILE A 366 -10.46 5.53 -26.57
N LYS A 367 -9.37 6.13 -27.10
CA LYS A 367 -8.16 6.40 -26.32
C LYS A 367 -8.46 7.24 -25.09
N LEU A 368 -9.24 8.31 -25.26
CA LEU A 368 -9.68 9.17 -24.16
C LEU A 368 -10.59 8.42 -23.18
N ALA A 369 -11.53 7.62 -23.67
CA ALA A 369 -12.40 6.80 -22.81
C ALA A 369 -11.60 5.82 -21.94
N LEU A 370 -10.54 5.20 -22.48
CA LEU A 370 -9.64 4.32 -21.71
C LEU A 370 -8.91 5.10 -20.62
N ILE A 371 -8.36 6.28 -20.93
CA ILE A 371 -7.65 7.14 -19.97
C ILE A 371 -8.60 7.57 -18.84
N LEU A 372 -9.78 8.06 -19.20
CA LEU A 372 -10.79 8.52 -18.25
C LEU A 372 -11.36 7.37 -17.41
N GLY A 373 -11.56 6.19 -17.99
CA GLY A 373 -12.01 5.00 -17.27
C GLY A 373 -11.00 4.52 -16.22
N ILE A 374 -9.70 4.57 -16.56
CA ILE A 374 -8.62 4.27 -15.60
C ILE A 374 -8.59 5.34 -14.49
N GLU A 375 -8.61 6.63 -14.83
CA GLU A 375 -8.63 7.72 -13.83
C GLU A 375 -9.86 7.61 -12.90
N TYR A 376 -11.04 7.31 -13.46
CA TYR A 376 -12.27 7.07 -12.68
C TYR A 376 -12.09 5.94 -11.68
N ALA A 377 -11.57 4.79 -12.13
CA ALA A 377 -11.40 3.63 -11.28
C ALA A 377 -10.44 3.90 -10.11
N TRP A 378 -9.35 4.62 -10.35
CA TRP A 378 -8.36 4.99 -9.33
C TRP A 378 -8.86 6.08 -8.36
N ASN A 379 -9.86 6.88 -8.73
CA ASN A 379 -10.45 7.89 -7.84
C ASN A 379 -11.70 7.39 -7.09
N THR A 380 -12.24 6.23 -7.44
CA THR A 380 -13.39 5.64 -6.73
C THR A 380 -12.93 5.05 -5.40
N PHE A 381 -13.36 5.66 -4.28
CA PHE A 381 -12.99 5.22 -2.93
C PHE A 381 -14.23 5.08 -2.03
N PRO A 382 -14.42 3.94 -1.32
CA PRO A 382 -13.70 2.68 -1.52
C PRO A 382 -13.98 2.10 -2.92
N SER A 383 -13.14 1.17 -3.38
CA SER A 383 -13.30 0.55 -4.69
C SER A 383 -14.56 -0.33 -4.70
N THR A 384 -15.23 -0.38 -5.85
CA THR A 384 -16.43 -1.19 -6.08
C THR A 384 -16.15 -2.28 -7.10
N THR A 385 -17.02 -3.29 -7.17
CA THR A 385 -17.03 -4.29 -8.26
C THR A 385 -16.99 -3.62 -9.63
N THR A 386 -17.78 -2.56 -9.82
CA THR A 386 -17.85 -1.80 -11.07
C THR A 386 -16.55 -1.06 -11.36
N SER A 387 -16.02 -0.27 -10.42
CA SER A 387 -14.78 0.47 -10.65
C SER A 387 -13.59 -0.45 -10.91
N SER A 388 -13.52 -1.58 -10.19
CA SER A 388 -12.51 -2.61 -10.42
C SER A 388 -12.68 -3.31 -11.78
N GLY A 389 -13.92 -3.57 -12.21
CA GLY A 389 -14.21 -4.14 -13.52
C GLY A 389 -13.82 -3.19 -14.66
N VAL A 390 -14.11 -1.90 -14.50
CA VAL A 390 -13.68 -0.84 -15.43
C VAL A 390 -12.16 -0.78 -15.51
N LEU A 391 -11.45 -0.81 -14.38
CA LEU A 391 -9.99 -0.81 -14.37
C LEU A 391 -9.41 -1.99 -15.16
N LEU A 392 -9.94 -3.19 -14.92
CA LEU A 392 -9.51 -4.39 -15.64
C LEU A 392 -9.80 -4.27 -17.14
N ALA A 393 -11.04 -3.93 -17.51
CA ALA A 393 -11.45 -3.80 -18.91
C ALA A 393 -10.59 -2.77 -19.65
N CYS A 394 -10.37 -1.58 -19.07
CA CYS A 394 -9.57 -0.55 -19.70
C CYS A 394 -8.09 -0.97 -19.87
N ASN A 395 -7.48 -1.60 -18.86
CA ASN A 395 -6.09 -2.08 -18.99
C ASN A 395 -5.95 -3.25 -19.98
N VAL A 396 -6.91 -4.17 -20.04
CA VAL A 396 -6.96 -5.25 -21.04
C VAL A 396 -7.09 -4.68 -22.45
N LEU A 397 -8.04 -3.77 -22.66
CA LEU A 397 -8.24 -3.11 -23.95
C LEU A 397 -7.01 -2.28 -24.36
N LEU A 398 -6.36 -1.61 -23.41
CA LEU A 398 -5.12 -0.89 -23.68
C LEU A 398 -4.03 -1.84 -24.14
N LEU A 399 -3.79 -2.95 -23.43
CA LEU A 399 -2.78 -3.94 -23.77
C LEU A 399 -3.07 -4.62 -25.12
N ALA A 400 -4.33 -5.02 -25.36
CA ALA A 400 -4.77 -5.60 -26.63
C ALA A 400 -4.67 -4.60 -27.79
N GLY A 401 -4.96 -3.32 -27.52
CA GLY A 401 -4.80 -2.23 -28.47
C GLY A 401 -3.33 -2.00 -28.83
N VAL A 402 -2.41 -2.11 -27.88
CA VAL A 402 -0.96 -2.04 -28.14
C VAL A 402 -0.51 -3.26 -28.96
N TRP A 403 -0.94 -4.46 -28.57
CA TRP A 403 -0.64 -5.72 -29.27
C TRP A 403 -1.03 -5.69 -30.77
N SER A 404 -2.25 -5.22 -31.05
CA SER A 404 -2.80 -5.12 -32.41
C SER A 404 -2.38 -3.85 -33.14
N GLY A 405 -1.84 -2.86 -32.41
CA GLY A 405 -1.43 -1.57 -32.92
C GLY A 405 0.05 -1.50 -33.22
N TYR A 406 0.79 -0.88 -32.30
CA TYR A 406 2.21 -0.53 -32.45
C TYR A 406 3.03 -1.03 -31.24
N PRO A 407 3.17 -2.36 -31.06
CA PRO A 407 3.76 -2.94 -29.85
C PRO A 407 5.28 -2.77 -29.74
N SER A 408 5.91 -2.31 -30.82
CA SER A 408 7.35 -2.01 -30.92
C SER A 408 7.59 -0.52 -31.23
N GLY A 409 6.59 0.34 -30.97
CA GLY A 409 6.57 1.73 -31.42
C GLY A 409 5.99 1.89 -32.84
N ARG A 410 5.74 3.14 -33.23
CA ARG A 410 5.21 3.53 -34.56
C ARG A 410 6.29 3.65 -35.64
N GLY A 411 7.58 3.52 -35.28
CA GLY A 411 8.69 3.85 -36.16
C GLY A 411 8.81 5.37 -36.39
N LEU A 412 9.95 5.84 -36.91
CA LEU A 412 10.03 7.25 -37.33
C LEU A 412 9.04 7.47 -38.49
N PRO A 413 8.29 8.59 -38.51
CA PRO A 413 7.62 8.99 -39.74
C PRO A 413 8.70 9.17 -40.81
N ASN A 414 8.46 8.61 -41.99
CA ASN A 414 9.41 8.54 -43.11
C ASN A 414 10.30 9.77 -43.23
N GLY A 415 11.62 9.55 -43.22
CA GLY A 415 12.63 10.47 -43.74
C GLY A 415 12.89 11.71 -42.88
N GLU A 416 13.66 11.56 -41.80
CA GLU A 416 14.62 12.59 -41.37
C GLU A 416 15.55 11.96 -40.33
N HIS A 417 16.79 11.68 -40.74
CA HIS A 417 17.90 11.50 -39.82
C HIS A 417 18.12 12.83 -39.10
N SER A 418 17.37 13.07 -38.02
CA SER A 418 17.56 14.25 -37.19
C SER A 418 18.86 14.09 -36.41
N GLY A 419 19.76 15.04 -36.66
CA GLY A 419 21.09 15.10 -36.12
C GLY A 419 21.12 15.12 -34.60
N SER A 420 22.24 14.61 -34.10
CA SER A 420 22.73 14.82 -32.74
C SER A 420 22.42 16.23 -32.24
N PHE A 421 21.55 16.33 -31.23
CA PHE A 421 21.51 17.50 -30.36
C PHE A 421 22.85 17.53 -29.60
N GLN A 422 23.79 18.33 -30.10
CA GLN A 422 24.97 18.75 -29.35
C GLN A 422 24.50 19.61 -28.17
N LEU A 423 24.70 19.12 -26.96
CA LEU A 423 24.82 20.02 -25.81
C LEU A 423 26.08 20.87 -26.03
N CYS A 424 25.89 22.17 -26.20
CA CYS A 424 26.96 23.16 -26.09
C CYS A 424 27.39 23.25 -24.62
N GLY A 425 28.68 23.12 -24.33
CA GLY A 425 29.23 23.36 -22.99
C GLY A 425 30.60 22.74 -22.74
N ILE A 426 31.64 23.45 -23.19
CA ILE A 426 32.95 23.61 -22.50
C ILE A 426 33.57 22.33 -21.92
N LEU A 427 34.51 21.73 -22.66
CA LEU A 427 35.84 21.26 -22.24
C LEU A 427 36.50 20.54 -23.43
N GLY A 428 37.71 20.98 -23.79
CA GLY A 428 38.47 20.47 -24.95
C GLY A 428 39.05 19.06 -24.74
N PRO A 429 39.53 18.41 -25.81
CA PRO A 429 40.01 17.03 -25.75
C PRO A 429 41.49 16.96 -25.40
N THR A 430 41.88 16.05 -24.51
CA THR A 430 43.28 15.59 -24.40
C THR A 430 43.37 14.07 -24.29
N ALA A 431 44.04 13.55 -25.31
CA ALA A 431 44.77 12.31 -25.54
C ALA A 431 45.04 11.26 -24.41
N SER A 432 44.90 10.01 -24.84
CA SER A 432 45.85 8.85 -24.76
C SER A 432 46.32 8.25 -23.42
N SER A 433 45.93 6.98 -23.23
CA SER A 433 46.71 5.79 -22.82
C SER A 433 47.91 5.91 -21.86
N SER A 434 47.87 5.15 -20.76
CA SER A 434 48.92 4.17 -20.39
C SER A 434 48.58 3.32 -19.14
N SER A 435 48.79 2.00 -19.30
CA SER A 435 49.30 0.98 -18.36
C SER A 435 48.97 1.02 -16.85
N ILE A 436 48.34 -0.06 -16.37
CA ILE A 436 48.36 -0.54 -14.98
C ILE A 436 49.28 -1.77 -14.91
N PRO A 437 50.19 -1.90 -13.94
CA PRO A 437 50.96 -3.13 -13.72
C PRO A 437 50.31 -4.07 -12.68
N ASP A 438 50.65 -5.34 -12.85
CA ASP A 438 50.27 -6.54 -12.10
C ASP A 438 50.37 -6.48 -10.58
N VAL A 439 49.47 -7.19 -9.89
CA VAL A 439 49.75 -7.76 -8.55
C VAL A 439 49.28 -9.21 -8.47
N GLN A 440 50.19 -10.01 -7.93
CA GLN A 440 50.32 -11.46 -7.97
C GLN A 440 49.33 -12.27 -7.10
N PHE A 441 49.33 -13.56 -7.43
CA PHE A 441 48.55 -14.69 -6.96
C PHE A 441 48.96 -15.28 -5.58
N PHE A 442 47.96 -15.96 -4.97
CA PHE A 442 47.98 -17.15 -4.06
C PHE A 442 48.38 -16.99 -2.57
N PRO A 443 47.96 -17.91 -1.64
CA PRO A 443 47.45 -19.27 -1.86
C PRO A 443 46.12 -19.69 -1.21
N ARG A 444 45.56 -20.75 -1.78
CA ARG A 444 44.52 -21.65 -1.25
C ARG A 444 44.95 -22.28 0.08
N ILE A 445 44.01 -22.38 1.04
CA ILE A 445 44.05 -23.37 2.11
C ILE A 445 42.79 -24.24 2.01
N LEU A 446 43.02 -25.52 1.70
CA LEU A 446 42.10 -26.63 1.96
C LEU A 446 42.06 -26.88 3.47
N MET A 447 40.88 -27.14 4.05
CA MET A 447 40.67 -28.25 5.00
C MET A 447 39.19 -28.63 5.14
N ALA A 448 38.91 -29.82 4.60
CA ALA A 448 38.31 -30.95 5.32
C ALA A 448 36.81 -30.91 5.70
N ARG A 449 36.04 -31.64 4.90
CA ARG A 449 34.71 -32.18 5.21
C ARG A 449 34.77 -33.08 6.44
N LYS A 450 33.91 -32.80 7.43
CA LYS A 450 33.49 -33.79 8.43
C LYS A 450 32.02 -34.12 8.19
N LYS A 451 31.76 -35.34 7.70
CA LYS A 451 30.45 -35.98 7.69
C LYS A 451 30.05 -36.26 9.15
N VAL A 452 28.86 -35.84 9.54
CA VAL A 452 28.13 -36.41 10.67
C VAL A 452 26.75 -36.77 10.17
N ASP A 453 26.49 -38.07 10.08
CA ASP A 453 25.17 -38.63 9.81
C ASP A 453 24.24 -38.31 10.99
N LYS A 454 23.06 -37.74 10.69
CA LYS A 454 21.91 -37.80 11.59
C LYS A 454 20.67 -38.19 10.80
N LYS A 455 20.13 -39.34 11.24
CA LYS A 455 18.88 -39.98 10.82
C LYS A 455 17.73 -38.99 10.63
N LYS A 456 16.98 -39.24 9.56
CA LYS A 456 15.59 -38.79 9.38
C LYS A 456 14.73 -39.47 10.45
N ASP A 457 14.19 -38.67 11.37
CA ASP A 457 12.99 -39.03 12.12
C ASP A 457 11.91 -38.00 11.81
N THR A 458 10.81 -38.50 11.28
CA THR A 458 9.55 -37.78 11.01
C THR A 458 8.81 -37.59 12.34
N PRO A 459 8.37 -36.39 12.74
CA PRO A 459 7.36 -36.28 13.79
C PRO A 459 5.99 -36.37 13.13
N GLY A 460 5.35 -37.53 13.34
CA GLY A 460 3.92 -37.67 13.18
C GLY A 460 3.15 -36.81 14.17
N SER A 461 1.89 -36.58 13.84
CA SER A 461 0.82 -36.04 14.68
C SER A 461 0.97 -36.42 16.16
N SER A 462 1.40 -35.48 16.99
CA SER A 462 1.21 -35.53 18.44
C SER A 462 0.25 -34.42 18.86
N ALA A 463 -0.97 -34.83 19.20
CA ALA A 463 -1.85 -34.02 20.02
C ALA A 463 -1.11 -33.73 21.33
N SER A 464 -0.73 -32.47 21.55
CA SER A 464 -0.20 -32.04 22.84
C SER A 464 -1.34 -32.10 23.86
N ILE A 465 -1.24 -33.03 24.81
CA ILE A 465 -2.03 -33.04 26.02
C ILE A 465 -1.71 -31.74 26.77
N GLN A 466 -2.59 -30.75 26.67
CA GLN A 466 -2.57 -29.56 27.51
C GLN A 466 -2.82 -30.01 28.95
N ALA A 467 -1.95 -29.60 29.87
CA ALA A 467 -2.24 -29.68 31.30
C ALA A 467 -3.58 -28.96 31.58
N PRO A 468 -4.43 -29.49 32.47
CA PRO A 468 -5.72 -28.88 32.75
C PRO A 468 -5.50 -27.46 33.28
N SER A 469 -6.00 -26.48 32.54
CA SER A 469 -6.11 -25.09 32.98
C SER A 469 -6.88 -25.03 34.29
N PRO A 470 -6.45 -24.24 35.29
CA PRO A 470 -7.19 -24.09 36.54
C PRO A 470 -8.63 -23.69 36.24
N GLN A 471 -9.60 -24.42 36.79
CA GLN A 471 -11.02 -24.06 36.67
C GLN A 471 -11.26 -22.76 37.43
N VAL A 472 -11.45 -21.67 36.67
CA VAL A 472 -11.77 -20.36 37.22
C VAL A 472 -13.25 -20.33 37.59
N VAL A 473 -13.53 -20.11 38.88
CA VAL A 473 -14.90 -19.92 39.40
C VAL A 473 -15.14 -18.43 39.60
N PHE A 474 -16.09 -17.85 38.85
CA PHE A 474 -16.45 -16.44 38.98
C PHE A 474 -17.34 -16.19 40.20
N PRO A 475 -17.23 -15.03 40.87
CA PRO A 475 -18.17 -14.62 41.91
C PRO A 475 -19.62 -14.60 41.38
N GLU A 476 -20.59 -14.89 42.23
CA GLU A 476 -22.00 -14.89 41.81
C GLU A 476 -22.50 -13.48 41.49
N VAL A 477 -23.38 -13.38 40.50
CA VAL A 477 -24.09 -12.13 40.17
C VAL A 477 -25.54 -12.32 40.61
N SER A 478 -25.98 -11.58 41.61
CA SER A 478 -27.35 -11.61 42.11
C SER A 478 -28.33 -11.08 41.06
N GLN A 479 -29.58 -11.54 41.10
CA GLN A 479 -30.67 -10.95 40.32
C GLN A 479 -30.99 -9.55 40.84
N LYS A 480 -31.19 -8.60 39.93
CA LYS A 480 -31.79 -7.31 40.22
C LYS A 480 -33.10 -7.25 39.47
N GLU A 481 -34.03 -6.46 39.99
CA GLU A 481 -35.34 -6.25 39.40
C GLU A 481 -35.44 -4.80 38.94
N ASP A 482 -36.19 -4.57 37.87
CA ASP A 482 -36.59 -3.24 37.40
C ASP A 482 -35.46 -2.24 37.15
N LEU A 483 -34.26 -2.71 36.79
CA LEU A 483 -33.19 -1.82 36.33
C LEU A 483 -33.57 -1.18 35.00
N GLU A 484 -33.49 0.15 34.95
CA GLU A 484 -33.76 0.94 33.75
C GLU A 484 -32.58 0.86 32.77
N CYS A 485 -32.87 0.53 31.51
CA CYS A 485 -31.91 0.65 30.41
C CYS A 485 -32.12 1.96 29.67
N ARG A 486 -31.12 2.85 29.75
CA ARG A 486 -31.16 4.20 29.17
C ARG A 486 -30.28 4.29 27.94
N ALA A 487 -30.79 4.88 26.86
CA ALA A 487 -29.99 5.18 25.68
C ALA A 487 -29.22 6.50 25.87
N ILE A 488 -27.89 6.45 25.78
CA ILE A 488 -27.05 7.66 25.66
C ILE A 488 -27.05 8.13 24.21
N LEU A 489 -27.01 7.17 23.28
CA LEU A 489 -27.20 7.39 21.86
C LEU A 489 -28.07 6.26 21.33
N GLU A 490 -29.23 6.62 20.78
CA GLU A 490 -30.18 5.67 20.22
C GLU A 490 -29.53 4.71 19.24
N ASP A 491 -29.87 3.42 19.39
CA ASP A 491 -29.33 2.32 18.60
C ASP A 491 -27.79 2.22 18.55
N GLN A 492 -27.08 2.82 19.51
CA GLN A 492 -25.61 2.84 19.51
C GLN A 492 -24.99 2.62 20.89
N ILE A 493 -25.49 3.29 21.92
CA ILE A 493 -24.90 3.30 23.27
C ILE A 493 -26.03 3.24 24.30
N LEU A 494 -26.08 2.17 25.09
CA LEU A 494 -27.04 1.96 26.17
C LEU A 494 -26.30 1.77 27.49
N ILE A 495 -26.93 2.17 28.59
CA ILE A 495 -26.42 1.95 29.95
C ILE A 495 -27.49 1.37 30.86
N ILE A 496 -27.07 0.51 31.79
CA ILE A 496 -27.88 0.01 32.89
C ILE A 496 -27.08 0.24 34.18
N ASP A 497 -27.51 1.20 34.99
CA ASP A 497 -26.86 1.51 36.26
C ASP A 497 -27.24 0.48 37.33
N GLY A 498 -26.30 0.16 38.23
CA GLY A 498 -26.57 -0.74 39.35
C GLY A 498 -26.73 -2.22 38.98
N PHE A 499 -26.30 -2.61 37.78
CA PHE A 499 -26.29 -4.00 37.33
C PHE A 499 -25.46 -4.91 38.25
N LEU A 500 -24.35 -4.39 38.78
CA LEU A 500 -23.64 -4.97 39.91
C LEU A 500 -23.72 -4.02 41.10
N SER A 501 -24.03 -4.55 42.27
CA SER A 501 -24.01 -3.80 43.52
C SER A 501 -22.58 -3.42 43.91
N PRO A 502 -22.38 -2.39 44.75
CA PRO A 502 -21.05 -2.05 45.25
C PRO A 502 -20.30 -3.20 45.93
N ALA A 503 -21.02 -4.08 46.64
CA ALA A 503 -20.45 -5.24 47.30
C ALA A 503 -19.92 -6.27 46.29
N GLU A 504 -20.73 -6.60 45.27
CA GLU A 504 -20.31 -7.51 44.18
C GLU A 504 -19.15 -6.91 43.38
N CYS A 505 -19.20 -5.63 43.04
CA CYS A 505 -18.10 -4.95 42.35
C CYS A 505 -16.77 -5.06 43.12
N LYS A 506 -16.81 -4.87 44.45
CA LYS A 506 -15.64 -5.02 45.32
C LYS A 506 -15.14 -6.45 45.38
N GLU A 507 -16.05 -7.43 45.42
CA GLU A 507 -15.71 -8.86 45.37
C GLU A 507 -15.05 -9.22 44.03
N TYR A 508 -15.60 -8.76 42.91
CA TYR A 508 -15.03 -8.94 41.59
C TYR A 508 -13.66 -8.28 41.43
N ALA A 509 -13.46 -7.07 41.95
CA ALA A 509 -12.15 -6.41 41.91
C ALA A 509 -11.09 -7.24 42.66
N LYS A 510 -11.42 -7.75 43.86
CA LYS A 510 -10.54 -8.66 44.62
C LYS A 510 -10.27 -9.96 43.86
N PHE A 511 -11.30 -10.56 43.27
CA PHE A 511 -11.18 -11.77 42.46
C PHE A 511 -10.27 -11.55 41.25
N ILE A 512 -10.40 -10.42 40.55
CA ILE A 512 -9.53 -10.11 39.40
C ILE A 512 -8.06 -10.01 39.82
N ASP A 513 -7.78 -9.51 41.03
CA ASP A 513 -6.41 -9.43 41.56
C ASP A 513 -5.80 -10.81 41.90
N THR A 514 -6.60 -11.88 42.01
CA THR A 514 -6.09 -13.25 42.20
C THR A 514 -5.80 -13.98 40.89
N LEU A 515 -6.25 -13.43 39.75
CA LEU A 515 -6.06 -14.04 38.44
C LEU A 515 -4.65 -13.77 37.88
N PRO A 516 -4.11 -14.66 37.04
CA PRO A 516 -2.84 -14.44 36.36
C PRO A 516 -3.04 -13.44 35.20
N LEU A 517 -3.15 -12.15 35.54
CA LEU A 517 -3.32 -11.10 34.55
C LEU A 517 -2.05 -10.90 33.73
N GLU A 518 -2.18 -10.90 32.42
CA GLU A 518 -1.09 -10.61 31.50
C GLU A 518 -1.17 -9.16 31.04
N LEU A 519 -0.03 -8.46 31.03
CA LEU A 519 0.04 -7.16 30.39
C LEU A 519 -0.15 -7.36 28.88
N THR A 520 -1.04 -6.55 28.29
CA THR A 520 -1.31 -6.65 26.85
C THR A 520 -0.01 -6.45 26.06
N PRO A 521 0.30 -7.35 25.09
CA PRO A 521 1.51 -7.22 24.30
C PRO A 521 1.49 -5.94 23.45
N PRO A 522 2.65 -5.47 22.97
CA PRO A 522 2.72 -4.36 22.04
C PRO A 522 1.77 -4.58 20.86
N LYS A 523 1.03 -3.52 20.48
CA LYS A 523 0.03 -3.57 19.40
C LYS A 523 0.62 -4.17 18.12
N LYS A 524 -0.14 -5.02 17.44
CA LYS A 524 0.19 -5.44 16.07
C LYS A 524 -0.26 -4.36 15.08
N ARG A 525 0.29 -4.41 13.86
CA ARG A 525 -0.07 -3.47 12.79
C ARG A 525 -1.58 -3.53 12.51
N GLY A 526 -2.27 -2.40 12.70
CA GLY A 526 -3.72 -2.29 12.48
C GLY A 526 -4.58 -2.47 13.72
N GLU A 527 -3.97 -2.84 14.86
CA GLU A 527 -4.64 -2.84 16.17
C GLU A 527 -4.39 -1.51 16.88
N ALA A 528 -5.36 -1.06 17.68
CA ALA A 528 -5.15 0.12 18.51
C ALA A 528 -4.20 -0.18 19.67
N GLU A 529 -3.50 0.87 20.10
CA GLU A 529 -2.59 0.78 21.23
C GLU A 529 -3.36 0.47 22.50
N ARG A 530 -3.00 -0.62 23.15
CA ARG A 530 -3.63 -1.06 24.37
C ARG A 530 -2.56 -1.36 25.38
N VAL A 531 -2.64 -0.68 26.52
CA VAL A 531 -1.77 -0.91 27.65
C VAL A 531 -2.68 -1.16 28.83
N ASN A 532 -2.91 -2.43 29.16
CA ASN A 532 -3.69 -2.85 30.33
C ASN A 532 -3.36 -4.29 30.69
N HIS A 533 -3.63 -4.66 31.94
CA HIS A 533 -3.59 -6.05 32.38
C HIS A 533 -4.91 -6.74 32.04
N ARG A 534 -4.85 -7.94 31.48
CA ARG A 534 -6.01 -8.70 31.00
C ARG A 534 -5.91 -10.16 31.39
N PHE A 535 -7.06 -10.76 31.65
CA PHE A 535 -7.26 -12.21 31.64
C PHE A 535 -8.47 -12.56 30.77
N SER A 536 -8.43 -13.71 30.11
CA SER A 536 -9.48 -14.20 29.20
C SER A 536 -9.67 -15.68 29.44
N VAL A 537 -10.91 -16.12 29.66
CA VAL A 537 -11.24 -17.54 29.86
C VAL A 537 -12.58 -17.84 29.21
N SER A 538 -12.69 -19.03 28.64
CA SER A 538 -13.96 -19.52 28.12
C SER A 538 -14.78 -20.13 29.25
N SER A 539 -15.98 -19.59 29.52
CA SER A 539 -16.92 -20.12 30.51
C SER A 539 -18.36 -20.00 30.01
N LEU A 540 -18.90 -21.11 29.50
CA LEU A 540 -20.28 -21.17 29.05
C LEU A 540 -21.28 -21.04 30.20
N ASP A 541 -20.96 -21.61 31.37
CA ASP A 541 -21.79 -21.51 32.57
C ASP A 541 -21.97 -20.05 33.01
N PHE A 542 -20.85 -19.33 33.17
CA PHE A 542 -20.91 -17.93 33.57
C PHE A 542 -21.57 -17.05 32.51
N ALA A 543 -21.32 -17.30 31.21
CA ALA A 543 -21.96 -16.56 30.14
C ALA A 543 -23.50 -16.74 30.14
N LYS A 544 -24.00 -17.94 30.46
CA LYS A 544 -25.44 -18.19 30.64
C LYS A 544 -25.99 -17.43 31.84
N LYS A 545 -25.37 -17.53 33.01
CA LYS A 545 -25.77 -16.78 34.21
C LYS A 545 -25.80 -15.27 33.94
N LEU A 546 -24.74 -14.73 33.34
CA LEU A 546 -24.65 -13.30 33.02
C LEU A 546 -25.76 -12.85 32.05
N HIS A 547 -26.08 -13.69 31.06
CA HIS A 547 -27.19 -13.44 30.12
C HIS A 547 -28.54 -13.45 30.84
N GLU A 548 -28.81 -14.45 31.68
CA GLU A 548 -30.03 -14.53 32.49
C GLU A 548 -30.20 -13.30 33.39
N ARG A 549 -29.12 -12.77 33.96
CA ARG A 549 -29.17 -11.56 34.79
C ARG A 549 -29.45 -10.29 34.00
N ILE A 550 -28.87 -10.13 32.81
CA ILE A 550 -29.01 -8.88 32.04
C ILE A 550 -30.28 -8.85 31.19
N LEU A 551 -30.73 -10.00 30.68
CA LEU A 551 -31.84 -10.11 29.72
C LEU A 551 -33.14 -9.41 30.14
N PRO A 552 -33.59 -9.43 31.42
CA PRO A 552 -34.82 -8.75 31.84
C PRO A 552 -34.77 -7.23 31.68
N HIS A 553 -33.58 -6.65 31.68
CA HIS A 553 -33.36 -5.20 31.65
C HIS A 553 -33.10 -4.67 30.23
N LEU A 554 -32.93 -5.55 29.24
CA LEU A 554 -32.58 -5.14 27.88
C LEU A 554 -33.81 -4.78 27.06
N PRO A 555 -33.72 -3.73 26.20
CA PRO A 555 -34.76 -3.45 25.23
C PRO A 555 -34.79 -4.51 24.13
N SER A 556 -35.79 -4.43 23.24
CA SER A 556 -35.71 -5.12 21.96
C SER A 556 -34.66 -4.43 21.08
N PHE A 557 -33.78 -5.20 20.45
CA PHE A 557 -32.73 -4.66 19.60
C PHE A 557 -33.15 -4.63 18.13
N PRO A 558 -32.88 -3.55 17.38
CA PRO A 558 -33.10 -3.54 15.95
C PRO A 558 -32.03 -4.39 15.23
N TYR A 559 -32.35 -4.84 14.02
CA TYR A 559 -31.38 -5.50 13.15
C TYR A 559 -30.31 -4.50 12.69
N PRO A 560 -29.03 -4.89 12.60
CA PRO A 560 -28.02 -4.08 11.95
C PRO A 560 -28.41 -3.77 10.50
N THR A 561 -28.20 -2.54 10.07
CA THR A 561 -28.36 -2.04 8.69
C THR A 561 -27.58 -2.86 7.67
N SER A 562 -26.47 -3.48 8.12
CA SER A 562 -25.63 -4.38 7.32
C SER A 562 -26.26 -5.75 7.01
N VAL A 563 -27.42 -6.07 7.60
CA VAL A 563 -28.08 -7.37 7.46
C VAL A 563 -29.42 -7.19 6.75
N LYS A 564 -29.72 -8.06 5.76
CA LYS A 564 -31.05 -8.10 5.12
C LYS A 564 -32.07 -8.49 6.17
N ARG A 565 -33.07 -7.63 6.39
CA ARG A 565 -34.16 -7.89 7.34
C ARG A 565 -34.95 -9.14 6.91
N PRO A 566 -35.28 -10.06 7.83
CA PRO A 566 -36.18 -11.17 7.51
C PRO A 566 -37.56 -10.63 7.10
N ALA A 567 -38.24 -11.37 6.22
CA ALA A 567 -39.56 -10.99 5.69
C ALA A 567 -40.67 -10.96 6.76
N VAL A 568 -40.44 -11.64 7.88
CA VAL A 568 -41.29 -11.64 9.08
C VAL A 568 -40.46 -11.10 10.23
N VAL A 569 -40.88 -9.98 10.82
CA VAL A 569 -40.28 -9.40 12.02
C VAL A 569 -41.09 -9.89 13.22
N GLU A 570 -40.63 -10.95 13.88
CA GLU A 570 -41.20 -11.34 15.17
C GLU A 570 -40.68 -10.37 16.25
N ASN A 571 -41.59 -9.62 16.87
CA ASN A 571 -41.31 -8.84 18.07
C ASN A 571 -41.25 -9.78 19.30
N PRO A 572 -40.36 -9.56 20.30
CA PRO A 572 -39.17 -8.70 20.33
C PRO A 572 -37.86 -9.47 20.06
N ARG A 573 -36.95 -8.89 19.26
CA ARG A 573 -35.59 -9.41 19.04
C ARG A 573 -34.73 -9.20 20.28
N LYS A 574 -34.37 -10.29 20.95
CA LYS A 574 -33.53 -10.33 22.14
C LYS A 574 -32.19 -11.02 21.84
N PRO A 575 -31.12 -10.74 22.60
CA PRO A 575 -29.89 -11.49 22.47
C PRO A 575 -30.11 -12.95 22.86
N HIS A 576 -29.54 -13.86 22.08
CA HIS A 576 -29.56 -15.30 22.31
C HIS A 576 -28.74 -15.69 23.55
N SER A 577 -27.56 -15.07 23.73
CA SER A 577 -26.65 -15.36 24.85
C SER A 577 -25.65 -14.23 25.07
N CYS A 578 -24.86 -14.30 26.15
CA CYS A 578 -23.59 -13.59 26.23
C CYS A 578 -22.47 -14.44 25.60
N ASN A 579 -21.37 -13.81 25.19
CA ASN A 579 -20.20 -14.49 24.63
C ASN A 579 -19.53 -15.37 25.70
N SER A 580 -19.25 -16.63 25.36
CA SER A 580 -18.56 -17.58 26.25
C SER A 580 -17.15 -17.16 26.64
N ASN A 581 -16.49 -16.32 25.82
CA ASN A 581 -15.17 -15.77 26.13
C ASN A 581 -15.27 -14.55 27.05
N ILE A 582 -15.18 -14.81 28.35
CA ILE A 582 -15.22 -13.83 29.43
C ILE A 582 -13.86 -13.18 29.60
N ARG A 583 -13.85 -11.85 29.63
CA ARG A 583 -12.64 -11.04 29.68
C ARG A 583 -12.70 -10.13 30.90
N VAL A 584 -11.59 -10.00 31.61
CA VAL A 584 -11.45 -9.02 32.68
C VAL A 584 -10.25 -8.14 32.40
N TYR A 585 -10.38 -6.87 32.73
CA TYR A 585 -9.36 -5.84 32.50
C TYR A 585 -9.06 -5.08 33.78
N LYS A 586 -7.78 -4.80 33.99
CA LYS A 586 -7.26 -3.91 35.03
C LYS A 586 -6.37 -2.85 34.39
N TYR A 587 -6.68 -1.58 34.65
CA TYR A 587 -5.92 -0.43 34.18
C TYR A 587 -5.38 0.33 35.39
N ALA A 588 -4.06 0.36 35.54
CA ALA A 588 -3.34 1.19 36.49
C ALA A 588 -3.15 2.62 35.94
N PRO A 589 -2.63 3.59 36.73
CA PRO A 589 -2.33 4.91 36.20
C PRO A 589 -1.46 4.88 34.93
N SER A 590 -1.74 5.78 33.99
CA SER A 590 -1.20 5.86 32.62
C SER A 590 -1.58 4.73 31.66
N GLN A 591 -2.32 3.70 32.11
CA GLN A 591 -2.82 2.62 31.24
C GLN A 591 -4.10 3.06 30.52
N TYR A 592 -4.27 2.60 29.28
CA TYR A 592 -5.32 3.07 28.37
C TYR A 592 -5.59 2.06 27.26
N PHE A 593 -6.64 2.30 26.48
CA PHE A 593 -6.88 1.59 25.23
C PHE A 593 -7.31 2.58 24.15
N GLY A 594 -6.40 2.93 23.24
CA GLY A 594 -6.58 3.98 22.25
C GLY A 594 -7.71 3.73 21.23
N PRO A 595 -7.96 4.69 20.32
CA PRO A 595 -9.13 4.69 19.45
C PRO A 595 -9.21 3.48 18.53
N HIS A 596 -10.32 2.74 18.58
CA HIS A 596 -10.57 1.54 17.80
C HIS A 596 -12.05 1.35 17.46
N TYR A 597 -12.28 0.35 16.60
CA TYR A 597 -13.58 -0.27 16.37
C TYR A 597 -13.49 -1.71 16.86
N ASP A 598 -14.53 -2.19 17.52
CA ASP A 598 -14.64 -3.59 17.90
C ASP A 598 -15.21 -4.38 16.71
N ASP A 599 -14.64 -5.55 16.42
CA ASP A 599 -15.12 -6.45 15.37
C ASP A 599 -16.14 -7.46 15.92
N SER A 600 -17.06 -7.92 15.06
CA SER A 600 -17.94 -9.03 15.43
C SER A 600 -17.19 -10.35 15.47
N VAL A 601 -17.45 -11.15 16.51
CA VAL A 601 -16.92 -12.50 16.69
C VAL A 601 -18.05 -13.53 16.69
N ARG A 602 -17.74 -14.77 16.29
CA ARG A 602 -18.66 -15.91 16.43
C ARG A 602 -18.27 -16.68 17.67
N ASP A 603 -19.24 -16.94 18.54
CA ASP A 603 -19.02 -17.79 19.70
C ASP A 603 -18.83 -19.25 19.25
N PRO A 604 -17.71 -19.92 19.57
CA PRO A 604 -17.47 -21.29 19.13
C PRO A 604 -18.42 -22.32 19.75
N PHE A 605 -19.07 -22.00 20.88
CA PHE A 605 -19.98 -22.93 21.56
C PHE A 605 -21.42 -22.84 21.04
N THR A 606 -21.96 -21.62 20.92
CA THR A 606 -23.36 -21.41 20.48
C THR A 606 -23.47 -21.18 18.97
N GLY A 607 -22.39 -20.81 18.29
CA GLY A 607 -22.41 -20.38 16.89
C GLY A 607 -23.03 -18.99 16.67
N ALA A 608 -23.56 -18.34 17.71
CA ALA A 608 -24.14 -17.01 17.63
C ALA A 608 -23.07 -15.95 17.34
N LYS A 609 -23.47 -14.82 16.74
CA LYS A 609 -22.57 -13.73 16.35
C LYS A 609 -22.75 -12.53 17.28
N SER A 610 -21.66 -11.89 17.69
CA SER A 610 -21.72 -10.71 18.54
C SER A 610 -22.19 -9.48 17.75
N GLU A 611 -23.08 -8.68 18.36
CA GLU A 611 -23.55 -7.40 17.77
C GLU A 611 -23.40 -6.20 18.71
N TRP A 612 -23.34 -6.45 20.02
CA TRP A 612 -23.09 -5.42 21.03
C TRP A 612 -21.97 -5.88 21.97
N THR A 613 -21.04 -4.99 22.29
CA THR A 613 -20.10 -5.20 23.40
C THR A 613 -20.78 -4.86 24.72
N LEU A 614 -20.54 -5.66 25.76
CA LEU A 614 -20.97 -5.44 27.13
C LEU A 614 -19.75 -5.19 28.02
N LEU A 615 -19.61 -3.97 28.52
CA LEU A 615 -18.61 -3.59 29.52
C LEU A 615 -19.31 -3.34 30.86
N ILE A 616 -18.86 -3.99 31.92
CA ILE A 616 -19.35 -3.72 33.27
C ILE A 616 -18.24 -3.09 34.08
N TYR A 617 -18.49 -1.87 34.54
CA TYR A 617 -17.54 -1.10 35.34
C TYR A 617 -17.55 -1.59 36.79
N LEU A 618 -16.44 -2.18 37.23
CA LEU A 618 -16.31 -2.71 38.59
C LEU A 618 -15.75 -1.67 39.57
N THR A 619 -15.23 -0.57 39.03
CA THR A 619 -14.78 0.62 39.76
C THR A 619 -15.13 1.86 38.95
N GLY A 620 -15.43 2.97 39.62
CA GLY A 620 -15.77 4.24 38.98
C GLY A 620 -15.15 5.45 39.66
N ALA A 621 -15.65 6.64 39.30
CA ALA A 621 -15.24 7.90 39.91
C ALA A 621 -15.43 7.91 41.44
N GLU A 622 -16.48 7.22 41.93
CA GLU A 622 -16.74 7.03 43.36
C GLU A 622 -15.71 6.15 44.09
N ASP A 623 -14.87 5.42 43.36
CA ASP A 623 -13.74 4.66 43.89
C ASP A 623 -12.42 5.44 43.81
N GLY A 624 -12.46 6.71 43.39
CA GLY A 624 -11.29 7.57 43.21
C GLY A 624 -10.55 7.35 41.90
N VAL A 625 -11.22 6.74 40.90
CA VAL A 625 -10.69 6.65 39.53
C VAL A 625 -10.87 8.01 38.85
N GLU A 626 -9.77 8.64 38.44
CA GLU A 626 -9.79 9.86 37.62
C GLU A 626 -9.29 9.49 36.21
N GLY A 627 -10.00 9.92 35.17
CA GLY A 627 -9.80 9.42 33.81
C GLY A 627 -10.34 7.99 33.62
N GLY A 628 -9.88 7.30 32.58
CA GLY A 628 -10.31 5.93 32.31
C GLY A 628 -11.71 5.79 31.71
N GLU A 629 -12.38 6.84 31.29
CA GLU A 629 -13.71 6.78 30.67
C GLU A 629 -13.69 6.06 29.32
N THR A 630 -14.84 5.51 28.90
CA THR A 630 -15.00 5.03 27.52
C THR A 630 -15.50 6.19 26.65
N LEU A 631 -14.65 6.73 25.78
CA LEU A 631 -14.96 7.88 24.93
C LEU A 631 -15.42 7.41 23.55
N PHE A 632 -16.54 7.93 23.05
CA PHE A 632 -17.06 7.64 21.71
C PHE A 632 -17.00 8.90 20.83
N TYR A 633 -16.53 8.76 19.60
CA TYR A 633 -16.33 9.88 18.68
C TYR A 633 -17.43 9.91 17.61
N LYS A 634 -18.16 11.03 17.53
CA LYS A 634 -19.09 11.30 16.41
C LYS A 634 -18.30 11.82 15.21
N GLU A 635 -18.38 11.12 14.08
CA GLU A 635 -17.84 11.62 12.81
C GLU A 635 -18.87 12.49 12.08
N GLN A 636 -18.59 13.79 11.95
CA GLN A 636 -19.35 14.71 11.10
C GLN A 636 -18.43 15.40 10.09
N ARG A 637 -18.78 15.31 8.81
CA ARG A 637 -17.98 15.87 7.71
C ARG A 637 -17.90 17.39 7.83
N GLY A 638 -16.68 17.92 7.99
CA GLY A 638 -16.43 19.37 8.05
C GLY A 638 -16.64 20.04 9.41
N LYS A 639 -16.85 19.26 10.49
CA LYS A 639 -16.96 19.78 11.86
C LYS A 639 -15.92 19.14 12.79
N PRO A 640 -15.52 19.80 13.90
CA PRO A 640 -14.69 19.21 14.93
C PRO A 640 -15.36 17.95 15.50
N ARG A 641 -14.55 16.95 15.86
CA ARG A 641 -15.02 15.68 16.45
C ARG A 641 -15.68 15.97 17.80
N GLU A 642 -16.96 15.65 17.92
CA GLU A 642 -17.70 15.68 19.17
C GLU A 642 -17.54 14.34 19.89
N THR A 643 -17.30 14.38 21.21
CA THR A 643 -17.10 13.19 22.04
C THR A 643 -18.32 12.94 22.93
N ILE A 644 -18.82 11.71 22.94
CA ILE A 644 -19.81 11.22 23.90
C ILE A 644 -19.06 10.44 24.98
N THR A 645 -19.27 10.81 26.24
CA THR A 645 -18.58 10.22 27.39
C THR A 645 -19.61 9.71 28.40
N PRO A 646 -19.98 8.43 28.36
CA PRO A 646 -20.73 7.79 29.44
C PRO A 646 -19.98 7.94 30.77
N ALA A 647 -20.72 8.20 31.84
CA ALA A 647 -20.12 8.31 33.17
C ALA A 647 -19.47 6.99 33.59
N LEU A 648 -18.22 7.05 34.05
CA LEU A 648 -17.52 5.90 34.63
C LEU A 648 -18.01 5.68 36.07
N LYS A 649 -19.20 5.07 36.19
CA LYS A 649 -19.86 4.79 37.47
C LYS A 649 -19.79 3.29 37.79
N ARG A 650 -19.37 2.93 39.01
CA ARG A 650 -19.28 1.54 39.45
C ARG A 650 -20.63 0.85 39.39
N GLY A 651 -20.63 -0.41 38.97
CA GLY A 651 -21.83 -1.24 38.83
C GLY A 651 -22.58 -1.05 37.53
N THR A 652 -22.17 -0.09 36.68
CA THR A 652 -22.85 0.20 35.40
C THR A 652 -22.47 -0.83 34.34
N ALA A 653 -23.47 -1.38 33.66
CA ALA A 653 -23.31 -2.10 32.41
C ALA A 653 -23.46 -1.14 31.22
N LEU A 654 -22.35 -0.85 30.54
CA LEU A 654 -22.31 -0.11 29.28
C LEU A 654 -22.38 -1.09 28.10
N LEU A 655 -23.36 -0.85 27.23
CA LEU A 655 -23.54 -1.58 25.98
C LEU A 655 -23.28 -0.63 24.81
N HIS A 656 -22.49 -1.06 23.84
CA HIS A 656 -22.35 -0.31 22.60
C HIS A 656 -22.28 -1.23 21.38
N ARG A 657 -22.72 -0.73 20.23
CA ARG A 657 -22.60 -1.48 18.97
C ARG A 657 -21.15 -1.76 18.62
N HIS A 658 -20.94 -2.92 18.02
CA HIS A 658 -19.68 -3.26 17.37
C HIS A 658 -19.88 -3.92 15.99
N GLY A 659 -18.78 -4.23 15.31
CA GLY A 659 -18.78 -4.64 13.91
C GLY A 659 -18.88 -3.44 12.96
N GLN A 660 -19.65 -3.57 11.89
CA GLN A 660 -19.75 -2.53 10.84
C GLN A 660 -20.40 -1.22 11.31
N GLU A 661 -21.15 -1.27 12.40
CA GLU A 661 -21.84 -0.12 13.00
C GLU A 661 -21.16 0.35 14.27
N CYS A 662 -19.93 -0.13 14.55
CA CYS A 662 -19.17 0.31 15.68
C CYS A 662 -18.81 1.79 15.53
N MET A 663 -19.06 2.59 16.56
CA MET A 663 -18.49 3.92 16.66
C MET A 663 -17.01 3.84 17.00
N LEU A 664 -16.21 4.78 16.50
CA LEU A 664 -14.83 4.93 16.94
C LEU A 664 -14.85 5.25 18.42
N HIS A 665 -14.16 4.46 19.22
CA HIS A 665 -14.14 4.65 20.67
C HIS A 665 -12.79 4.28 21.29
N GLU A 666 -12.53 4.78 22.49
CA GLU A 666 -11.32 4.48 23.26
C GLU A 666 -11.63 4.35 24.76
N GLY A 667 -10.76 3.67 25.49
CA GLY A 667 -10.63 3.82 26.94
C GLY A 667 -9.55 4.87 27.22
N SER A 668 -9.94 6.04 27.72
CA SER A 668 -9.02 7.13 28.02
C SER A 668 -7.97 6.69 29.06
N PRO A 669 -6.81 7.37 29.16
CA PRO A 669 -5.83 7.07 30.19
C PRO A 669 -6.40 7.22 31.59
N VAL A 670 -6.15 6.23 32.44
CA VAL A 670 -6.38 6.35 33.89
C VAL A 670 -5.33 7.31 34.44
N LEU A 671 -5.76 8.44 35.00
CA LEU A 671 -4.87 9.43 35.60
C LEU A 671 -4.57 9.07 37.06
N LYS A 672 -5.56 8.54 37.78
CA LYS A 672 -5.46 8.15 39.19
C LYS A 672 -6.39 6.99 39.50
N GLY A 673 -6.05 6.21 40.53
CA GLY A 673 -6.79 5.02 40.92
C GLY A 673 -6.52 3.82 40.01
N THR A 674 -7.35 2.78 40.14
CA THR A 674 -7.26 1.58 39.29
C THR A 674 -8.65 1.28 38.72
N LYS A 675 -8.76 1.18 37.39
CA LYS A 675 -10.02 0.82 36.72
C LYS A 675 -10.09 -0.68 36.48
N TYR A 676 -11.15 -1.31 36.98
CA TYR A 676 -11.49 -2.71 36.73
C TYR A 676 -12.74 -2.83 35.84
N VAL A 677 -12.71 -3.72 34.85
CA VAL A 677 -13.82 -3.95 33.92
C VAL A 677 -14.01 -5.44 33.67
N LEU A 678 -15.24 -5.91 33.72
CA LEU A 678 -15.67 -7.21 33.20
C LEU A 678 -16.25 -7.00 31.79
N ARG A 679 -15.83 -7.80 30.81
CA ARG A 679 -16.32 -7.73 29.43
C ARG A 679 -16.87 -9.06 28.94
N SER A 680 -18.03 -8.96 28.30
CA SER A 680 -18.59 -9.98 27.40
C SER A 680 -19.18 -9.26 26.17
N ASP A 681 -19.90 -9.98 25.32
CA ASP A 681 -20.64 -9.41 24.18
C ASP A 681 -22.04 -10.04 24.13
N LEU A 682 -23.05 -9.28 23.68
CA LEU A 682 -24.38 -9.82 23.41
C LEU A 682 -24.39 -10.50 22.03
N MET A 683 -24.82 -11.75 22.02
CA MET A 683 -24.79 -12.66 20.88
C MET A 683 -26.18 -12.83 20.28
N PHE A 684 -26.27 -12.84 18.96
CA PHE A 684 -27.52 -12.99 18.22
C PHE A 684 -27.42 -14.15 17.23
N MET A 685 -28.53 -14.86 17.05
CA MET A 685 -28.70 -15.82 15.96
C MET A 685 -28.99 -15.07 14.66
N ARG A 686 -28.44 -15.56 13.56
CA ARG A 686 -28.66 -14.99 12.22
C ARG A 686 -29.93 -15.50 11.59
#